data_AF-A0AA39D257-F1
#
_entry.id   AF-A0AA39D257-F1
#
_cell.length_a   1.000
_cell.length_b   1.000
_cell.length_c   1.000
_cell.angle_alpha   90.00
_cell.angle_beta   90.00
_cell.angle_gamma   90.00
#
_symmetry.space_group_name_H-M   'P 1'
#
loop_
_entity.id
_entity.type
_entity.pdbx_description
1 polymer ?
#
loop_
_entity_poly.entity_id
_entity_poly.type
_entity_poly.pdbx_seq_one_letter_code
_entity_poly.pdbx_strand_id
1 'polypeptide(L)'
;MLNILAKRRATATATAQVRVRTGTASSSPKRRHLSLHEHQAQGILKEYGIKVPSGTVATTKDEVSRAVSTLGGGGAVLKSQILAGGRGKGTFDNGFKSGVHVVTSRQEAETFSSNMLGHNLITKQTSPEGLPVSRVYVTEKLDIESEYYLAMTVSREQYAPVLLMCKGGGTSIEELAAQSPEQVVNIPLKYSQGITPEIVSVVCQKLGLPGTQSQEEEVNDLLSNLYRVFKDSDATLLEINPLVKDRTSGKLVCADTKLTVDNAAKSRQKDIFAMRDYSQERELEVEAERHGLVYIQLEGSIGCVVNGAGLAMATNDAVAHFGGKCANFLDAGGQATSGTMVKAFELLLSEKSVKAILVNIYGGITRCDMIAESIIVAAEKFNDVPVVVRLKGTNSELAQQMIAESGLKLYAEETFDGAVRKAIELAERGTSGAPARINKPVNTATMGKKALRSFSTAPFSSRILRKLQATAGSTKPTSRTFMTSTRHGASYKDTVHNLAINQKTRVMYQGFTGKAATSNAREAIKYGTKIVGGVSRSSKSSLSTPTTHPDAALSSLPIFNTVREAADVVKPDATAVFIPAQFAAGAIIESIEAEIPLIVSVAEHIPVHDMLRVQDVLRTQSKSRLVGPNCPGIISPLHACKIGIMPHEQYSPGCIGIASKSGTLSYEAVGSTTQAELGQSLCVGVGGDLLPGTSLLDAVTAMISDPDTKGIVLLGEIGGDAEIQASDLLKRYRDAELKAGRIPKPVVGMVTGRTAPKGRTMGHAGAISGSSSITAEDKVRAMQDAGIVVPVHPGEIGPLMKRLLQESRIKY
;
A
#
# COMPACT_ATOMS: atom_id res chain seq x y z
N MET A 1 -53.56 -4.47 -38.09
CA MET A 1 -54.05 -5.55 -37.20
C MET A 1 -53.39 -5.35 -35.85
N LEU A 2 -53.88 -4.52 -34.91
CA LEU A 2 -55.20 -4.45 -34.28
C LEU A 2 -55.65 -5.79 -33.67
N ASN A 3 -55.60 -5.80 -32.33
CA ASN A 3 -56.27 -6.66 -31.36
C ASN A 3 -55.96 -8.16 -31.38
N ILE A 4 -55.51 -8.67 -30.22
CA ILE A 4 -56.23 -9.71 -29.49
C ILE A 4 -55.80 -9.70 -28.01
N LEU A 5 -56.83 -9.56 -27.16
CA LEU A 5 -56.95 -9.97 -25.76
C LEU A 5 -56.42 -9.07 -24.63
N ALA A 6 -57.33 -8.17 -24.23
CA ALA A 6 -57.46 -7.66 -22.87
C ALA A 6 -58.38 -8.53 -21.99
N LYS A 7 -58.17 -8.40 -20.67
CA LYS A 7 -59.10 -8.60 -19.53
C LYS A 7 -59.11 -9.96 -18.80
N ARG A 8 -58.51 -9.95 -17.60
CA ARG A 8 -59.18 -10.01 -16.28
C ARG A 8 -58.18 -9.56 -15.19
N ARG A 9 -58.30 -8.32 -14.68
CA ARG A 9 -58.76 -7.92 -13.31
C ARG A 9 -58.10 -8.76 -12.21
N ALA A 10 -57.16 -8.24 -11.41
CA ALA A 10 -57.22 -7.16 -10.40
C ALA A 10 -57.03 -7.78 -9.01
N THR A 11 -55.98 -7.38 -8.28
CA THR A 11 -55.91 -7.00 -6.85
C THR A 11 -54.52 -7.25 -6.23
N ALA A 12 -54.20 -6.43 -5.23
CA ALA A 12 -53.07 -6.50 -4.29
C ALA A 12 -51.70 -5.98 -4.76
N THR A 13 -51.57 -4.65 -4.77
CA THR A 13 -50.31 -3.96 -4.47
C THR A 13 -49.89 -4.29 -3.03
N ALA A 14 -49.17 -5.39 -2.85
CA ALA A 14 -48.39 -5.64 -1.64
C ALA A 14 -47.01 -5.01 -1.85
N THR A 15 -46.77 -3.88 -1.20
CA THR A 15 -45.44 -3.33 -0.93
C THR A 15 -44.61 -4.40 -0.20
N ALA A 16 -43.81 -5.16 -0.94
CA ALA A 16 -42.73 -5.94 -0.36
C ALA A 16 -41.64 -4.96 0.07
N GLN A 17 -41.72 -4.55 1.34
CA GLN A 17 -40.62 -3.92 2.07
C GLN A 17 -39.38 -4.81 1.91
N VAL A 18 -38.43 -4.37 1.09
CA VAL A 18 -37.06 -4.87 1.16
C VAL A 18 -36.55 -4.50 2.55
N ARG A 19 -36.53 -5.47 3.44
CA ARG A 19 -35.83 -5.38 4.72
C ARG A 19 -34.36 -5.17 4.40
N VAL A 20 -33.94 -3.90 4.40
CA VAL A 20 -32.53 -3.52 4.43
C VAL A 20 -31.99 -4.07 5.74
N ARG A 21 -31.26 -5.20 5.67
CA ARG A 21 -30.41 -5.63 6.77
C ARG A 21 -29.33 -4.58 6.92
N THR A 22 -29.43 -3.82 8.01
CA THR A 22 -28.41 -2.91 8.52
C THR A 22 -27.15 -3.71 8.81
N GLY A 23 -26.21 -3.69 7.86
CA GLY A 23 -24.85 -4.21 8.03
C GLY A 23 -24.04 -3.30 8.92
N THR A 24 -23.28 -3.92 9.81
CA THR A 24 -22.49 -3.35 10.91
C THR A 24 -21.35 -2.43 10.44
N ALA A 25 -21.03 -1.46 11.31
CA ALA A 25 -20.19 -0.29 11.04
C ALA A 25 -18.69 -0.61 10.86
N SER A 26 -18.04 0.10 9.93
CA SER A 26 -16.65 -0.07 9.53
C SER A 26 -15.67 0.63 10.48
N SER A 27 -14.64 -0.07 10.96
CA SER A 27 -13.55 0.56 11.71
C SER A 27 -12.54 1.29 10.80
N SER A 28 -11.94 2.34 11.36
CA SER A 28 -10.88 3.19 10.78
C SER A 28 -9.61 2.40 10.38
N PRO A 29 -8.93 2.79 9.29
CA PRO A 29 -7.85 2.01 8.67
C PRO A 29 -6.44 2.29 9.25
N LYS A 30 -5.58 1.26 9.32
CA LYS A 30 -4.12 1.43 9.34
C LYS A 30 -3.57 1.55 7.94
N ARG A 31 -2.87 2.65 7.72
CA ARG A 31 -2.46 3.19 6.43
C ARG A 31 -0.94 3.35 6.42
N ARG A 32 -0.36 3.56 5.24
CA ARG A 32 1.05 3.95 5.05
C ARG A 32 1.28 5.40 5.51
N HIS A 33 0.70 5.79 6.64
CA HIS A 33 0.75 7.15 7.12
C HIS A 33 0.47 7.32 8.61
N LEU A 34 0.99 8.41 9.16
CA LEU A 34 0.70 8.95 10.47
C LEU A 34 -0.37 10.04 10.35
N SER A 35 -1.47 9.90 11.08
CA SER A 35 -2.47 10.97 11.22
C SER A 35 -2.13 11.83 12.45
N LEU A 36 -2.20 13.15 12.31
CA LEU A 36 -2.06 14.07 13.44
C LEU A 36 -3.42 14.52 13.94
N HIS A 37 -3.48 14.87 15.23
CA HIS A 37 -4.62 15.60 15.79
C HIS A 37 -4.70 17.00 15.18
N GLU A 38 -5.91 17.55 15.12
CA GLU A 38 -6.17 18.87 14.53
C GLU A 38 -5.26 19.96 15.12
N HIS A 39 -5.11 20.02 16.44
CA HIS A 39 -4.26 21.02 17.09
C HIS A 39 -2.78 20.90 16.71
N GLN A 40 -2.28 19.68 16.46
CA GLN A 40 -0.91 19.43 16.02
C GLN A 40 -0.73 19.90 14.57
N ALA A 41 -1.68 19.55 13.70
CA ALA A 41 -1.68 19.97 12.31
C ALA A 41 -1.76 21.50 12.20
N GLN A 42 -2.65 22.16 12.96
CA GLN A 42 -2.73 23.62 13.02
C GLN A 42 -1.46 24.27 13.58
N GLY A 43 -0.80 23.63 14.55
CA GLY A 43 0.53 24.06 15.02
C GLY A 43 1.54 24.15 13.88
N ILE A 44 1.62 23.10 13.05
CA ILE A 44 2.46 23.09 11.85
C ILE A 44 2.03 24.19 10.88
N LEU A 45 0.73 24.34 10.57
CA LEU A 45 0.26 25.39 9.67
C LEU A 45 0.67 26.79 10.15
N LYS A 46 0.60 27.05 11.46
CA LYS A 46 0.96 28.32 12.07
C LYS A 46 2.44 28.65 11.92
N GLU A 47 3.33 27.66 11.99
CA GLU A 47 4.77 27.83 11.75
C GLU A 47 5.09 28.30 10.32
N TYR A 48 4.22 27.97 9.36
CA TYR A 48 4.32 28.41 7.96
C TYR A 48 3.57 29.72 7.70
N GLY A 49 3.06 30.39 8.74
CA GLY A 49 2.34 31.66 8.63
C GLY A 49 0.90 31.54 8.14
N ILE A 50 0.33 30.32 8.11
CA ILE A 50 -1.06 30.10 7.71
C ILE A 50 -1.97 30.43 8.90
N LYS A 51 -3.03 31.21 8.63
CA LYS A 51 -3.99 31.62 9.66
C LYS A 51 -4.84 30.43 10.11
N VAL A 52 -4.84 30.19 11.40
CA VAL A 52 -5.67 29.19 12.11
C VAL A 52 -6.30 29.86 13.33
N PRO A 53 -7.46 29.37 13.82
CA PRO A 53 -8.04 29.85 15.07
C PRO A 53 -7.06 29.72 16.23
N SER A 54 -7.02 30.73 17.09
CA SER A 54 -6.35 30.65 18.38
C SER A 54 -7.02 29.58 19.24
N GLY A 55 -6.23 28.71 19.86
CA GLY A 55 -6.78 27.66 20.70
C GLY A 55 -5.77 26.99 21.61
N THR A 56 -6.29 26.28 22.60
CA THR A 56 -5.53 25.58 23.63
C THR A 56 -6.10 24.18 23.82
N VAL A 57 -5.23 23.19 23.96
CA VAL A 57 -5.62 21.82 24.30
C VAL A 57 -5.81 21.70 25.80
N ALA A 58 -6.90 21.08 26.21
CA ALA A 58 -7.23 20.80 27.59
C ALA A 58 -7.50 19.30 27.78
N THR A 59 -7.04 18.77 28.90
CA THR A 59 -7.21 17.37 29.34
C THR A 59 -8.13 17.24 30.54
N THR A 60 -8.49 18.37 31.17
CA THR A 60 -9.43 18.43 32.29
C THR A 60 -10.49 19.49 32.04
N LYS A 61 -11.66 19.35 32.66
CA LYS A 61 -12.73 20.36 32.60
C LYS A 61 -12.29 21.74 33.12
N ASP A 62 -11.41 21.77 34.12
CA ASP A 62 -10.89 23.02 34.69
C ASP A 62 -9.93 23.72 33.73
N GLU A 63 -9.13 22.96 32.97
CA GLU A 63 -8.33 23.49 31.86
C GLU A 63 -9.22 24.07 30.75
N VAL A 64 -10.31 23.39 30.41
CA VAL A 64 -11.29 23.88 29.42
C VAL A 64 -11.87 25.23 29.87
N SER A 65 -12.33 25.33 31.11
CA SER A 65 -12.88 26.56 31.70
C SER A 65 -11.90 27.73 31.66
N ARG A 66 -10.62 27.48 32.01
CA ARG A 66 -9.54 28.47 31.94
C ARG A 66 -9.25 28.89 30.50
N ALA A 67 -9.23 27.94 29.55
CA ALA A 67 -9.01 28.24 28.14
C ALA A 67 -10.11 29.15 27.57
N VAL A 68 -11.38 28.85 27.86
CA VAL A 68 -12.51 29.72 27.47
C VAL A 68 -12.37 31.13 28.07
N SER A 69 -11.95 31.22 29.34
CA SER A 69 -11.71 32.52 29.99
C SER A 69 -10.63 33.34 29.28
N THR A 70 -9.59 32.67 28.76
CA THR A 70 -8.44 33.31 28.10
C THR A 70 -8.80 33.82 26.70
N LEU A 71 -9.69 33.12 25.99
CA LEU A 71 -10.17 33.51 24.67
C LEU A 71 -11.11 34.74 24.70
N GLY A 72 -11.73 35.03 25.85
CA GLY A 72 -12.62 36.18 26.04
C GLY A 72 -14.11 35.90 25.76
N GLY A 73 -14.93 36.95 25.73
CA GLY A 73 -16.41 36.87 25.71
C GLY A 73 -17.07 36.57 24.36
N GLY A 74 -16.31 36.33 23.28
CA GLY A 74 -16.84 36.07 21.93
C GLY A 74 -17.42 34.66 21.71
N GLY A 75 -17.37 33.80 22.72
CA GLY A 75 -17.66 32.37 22.63
C GLY A 75 -16.46 31.55 22.15
N ALA A 76 -16.49 30.25 22.44
CA ALA A 76 -15.45 29.30 22.09
C ALA A 76 -16.05 28.06 21.43
N VAL A 77 -15.22 27.30 20.73
CA VAL A 77 -15.59 26.02 20.13
C VAL A 77 -14.76 24.91 20.81
N LEU A 78 -15.45 23.97 21.45
CA LEU A 78 -14.87 22.75 22.00
C LEU A 78 -14.86 21.67 20.92
N LYS A 79 -13.70 21.09 20.64
CA LYS A 79 -13.54 20.03 19.63
C LYS A 79 -12.85 18.80 20.23
N SER A 80 -13.55 17.67 20.27
CA SER A 80 -12.93 16.38 20.61
C SER A 80 -11.75 16.09 19.71
N GLN A 81 -10.62 15.71 20.31
CA GLN A 81 -9.42 15.33 19.57
C GLN A 81 -9.37 13.80 19.48
N ILE A 82 -9.84 13.29 18.34
CA ILE A 82 -9.72 11.89 17.93
C ILE A 82 -9.19 11.84 16.50
N LEU A 83 -8.50 10.76 16.14
CA LEU A 83 -7.97 10.57 14.78
C LEU A 83 -9.04 10.03 13.80
N ALA A 84 -10.24 10.63 13.83
CA ALA A 84 -11.35 10.33 12.95
C ALA A 84 -12.18 11.59 12.62
N GLY A 85 -12.72 11.64 11.41
CA GLY A 85 -13.62 12.71 10.96
C GLY A 85 -15.07 12.50 11.41
N GLY A 86 -15.95 13.44 11.06
CA GLY A 86 -17.39 13.33 11.36
C GLY A 86 -17.76 13.60 12.82
N ARG A 87 -16.86 14.24 13.58
CA ARG A 87 -17.01 14.54 15.02
C ARG A 87 -18.32 15.26 15.36
N GLY A 88 -18.72 16.25 14.57
CA GLY A 88 -19.95 17.02 14.80
C GLY A 88 -21.25 16.21 14.72
N LYS A 89 -21.23 15.04 14.05
CA LYS A 89 -22.37 14.10 13.97
C LYS A 89 -22.19 12.88 14.88
N GLY A 90 -21.13 12.86 15.69
CA GLY A 90 -20.79 11.73 16.55
C GLY A 90 -21.69 11.59 17.77
N THR A 91 -21.63 10.42 18.41
CA THR A 91 -22.30 10.12 19.68
C THR A 91 -21.29 9.48 20.61
N PHE A 92 -21.26 9.93 21.87
CA PHE A 92 -20.43 9.32 22.91
C PHE A 92 -21.06 8.05 23.48
N ASP A 93 -20.25 7.18 24.05
CA ASP A 93 -20.67 5.96 24.74
C ASP A 93 -21.66 6.22 25.91
N ASN A 94 -21.58 7.39 26.55
CA ASN A 94 -22.51 7.87 27.58
C ASN A 94 -23.81 8.48 27.01
N GLY A 95 -24.00 8.47 25.68
CA GLY A 95 -25.17 9.00 24.99
C GLY A 95 -25.09 10.49 24.62
N PHE A 96 -24.07 11.22 25.08
CA PHE A 96 -23.87 12.63 24.73
C PHE A 96 -23.67 12.81 23.22
N LYS A 97 -24.18 13.91 22.66
CA LYS A 97 -24.28 14.12 21.20
C LYS A 97 -23.35 15.22 20.73
N SER A 98 -22.74 15.00 19.57
CA SER A 98 -21.70 15.83 18.96
C SER A 98 -20.38 15.81 19.72
N GLY A 99 -19.26 15.73 18.98
CA GLY A 99 -17.92 15.99 19.51
C GLY A 99 -17.44 17.43 19.25
N VAL A 100 -18.30 18.30 18.74
CA VAL A 100 -18.00 19.71 18.45
C VAL A 100 -19.13 20.58 19.00
N HIS A 101 -18.79 21.51 19.89
CA HIS A 101 -19.75 22.39 20.56
C HIS A 101 -19.30 23.84 20.56
N VAL A 102 -20.20 24.74 20.21
CA VAL A 102 -20.03 26.17 20.49
C VAL A 102 -20.50 26.43 21.91
N VAL A 103 -19.68 27.09 22.71
CA VAL A 103 -19.97 27.45 24.10
C VAL A 103 -19.81 28.96 24.29
N THR A 104 -20.65 29.53 25.15
CA THR A 104 -20.70 30.98 25.41
C THR A 104 -20.34 31.34 26.84
N SER A 105 -20.24 30.34 27.73
CA SER A 105 -19.90 30.55 29.14
C SER A 105 -18.96 29.46 29.67
N ARG A 106 -18.29 29.76 30.79
CA ARG A 106 -17.41 28.82 31.50
C ARG A 106 -18.17 27.61 32.03
N GLN A 107 -19.34 27.81 32.63
CA GLN A 107 -20.15 26.71 33.16
C GLN A 107 -20.62 25.75 32.06
N GLU A 108 -21.02 26.29 30.91
CA GLU A 108 -21.40 25.49 29.75
C GLU A 108 -20.20 24.66 29.24
N ALA A 109 -19.02 25.29 29.16
CA ALA A 109 -17.80 24.61 28.73
C ALA A 109 -17.37 23.47 29.69
N GLU A 110 -17.46 23.69 31.00
CA GLU A 110 -17.21 22.64 32.01
C GLU A 110 -18.21 21.49 31.89
N THR A 111 -19.49 21.81 31.70
CA THR A 111 -20.56 20.82 31.55
C THR A 111 -20.33 19.95 30.32
N PHE A 112 -20.12 20.55 29.15
CA PHE A 112 -19.92 19.78 27.92
C PHE A 112 -18.62 18.98 27.98
N SER A 113 -17.51 19.59 28.41
CA SER A 113 -16.23 18.88 28.50
C SER A 113 -16.26 17.70 29.47
N SER A 114 -17.04 17.77 30.56
CA SER A 114 -17.23 16.64 31.49
C SER A 114 -17.94 15.43 30.87
N ASN A 115 -18.77 15.64 29.85
CA ASN A 115 -19.43 14.57 29.09
C ASN A 115 -18.57 14.08 27.92
N MET A 116 -17.51 14.81 27.57
CA MET A 116 -16.60 14.46 26.47
C MET A 116 -15.33 13.75 26.96
N LEU A 117 -14.64 14.32 27.95
CA LEU A 117 -13.35 13.82 28.43
C LEU A 117 -13.52 12.49 29.17
N GLY A 118 -12.69 11.49 28.81
CA GLY A 118 -12.73 10.16 29.40
C GLY A 118 -13.76 9.22 28.78
N HIS A 119 -14.52 9.68 27.79
CA HIS A 119 -15.53 8.91 27.07
C HIS A 119 -15.07 8.58 25.64
N ASN A 120 -15.66 7.55 25.04
CA ASN A 120 -15.39 7.20 23.65
C ASN A 120 -16.37 7.90 22.70
N LEU A 121 -15.85 8.55 21.67
CA LEU A 121 -16.66 9.17 20.61
C LEU A 121 -16.81 8.23 19.42
N ILE A 122 -18.05 7.89 19.09
CA ILE A 122 -18.43 7.07 17.96
C ILE A 122 -18.84 7.98 16.80
N THR A 123 -18.25 7.77 15.63
CA THR A 123 -18.54 8.49 14.38
C THR A 123 -18.78 7.51 13.23
N LYS A 124 -19.15 8.02 12.05
CA LYS A 124 -19.24 7.21 10.81
C LYS A 124 -17.88 6.58 10.42
N GLN A 125 -16.77 7.11 10.94
CA GLN A 125 -15.41 6.68 10.60
C GLN A 125 -14.74 5.82 11.69
N THR A 126 -15.34 5.65 12.87
CA THR A 126 -14.80 4.81 13.95
C THR A 126 -15.47 3.44 13.97
N SER A 127 -14.87 2.49 14.69
CA SER A 127 -15.58 1.25 15.04
C SER A 127 -16.75 1.52 15.98
N PRO A 128 -17.66 0.54 16.20
CA PRO A 128 -18.76 0.67 17.13
C PRO A 128 -18.37 1.05 18.56
N GLU A 129 -17.15 0.71 18.99
CA GLU A 129 -16.61 1.03 20.31
C GLU A 129 -16.16 2.50 20.45
N GLY A 130 -16.06 3.23 19.34
CA GLY A 130 -15.59 4.61 19.29
C GLY A 130 -14.08 4.76 19.50
N LEU A 131 -13.62 6.01 19.57
CA LEU A 131 -12.24 6.37 19.94
C LEU A 131 -12.21 7.17 21.23
N PRO A 132 -11.22 6.93 22.11
CA PRO A 132 -11.16 7.61 23.40
C PRO A 132 -10.86 9.10 23.24
N VAL A 133 -11.66 9.93 23.91
CA VAL A 133 -11.46 11.38 23.97
C VAL A 133 -10.70 11.71 25.26
N SER A 134 -9.37 11.73 25.18
CA SER A 134 -8.49 12.09 26.30
C SER A 134 -8.20 13.59 26.39
N ARG A 135 -8.53 14.34 25.33
CA ARG A 135 -8.27 15.78 25.24
C ARG A 135 -9.31 16.49 24.35
N VAL A 136 -9.57 17.75 24.67
CA VAL A 136 -10.47 18.65 23.94
C VAL A 136 -9.66 19.86 23.51
N TYR A 137 -9.83 20.27 22.26
CA TYR A 137 -9.23 21.50 21.73
C TYR A 137 -10.24 22.63 21.84
N VAL A 138 -9.88 23.66 22.60
CA VAL A 138 -10.71 24.85 22.86
C VAL A 138 -10.22 25.97 21.96
N THR A 139 -11.04 26.37 21.01
CA THR A 139 -10.68 27.36 19.97
C THR A 139 -11.58 28.58 20.01
N GLU A 140 -11.10 29.72 19.51
CA GLU A 140 -11.95 30.88 19.28
C GLU A 140 -13.06 30.56 18.27
N LYS A 141 -14.23 31.19 18.46
CA LYS A 141 -15.32 31.11 17.50
C LYS A 141 -15.07 32.10 16.37
N LEU A 142 -14.99 31.60 15.13
CA LEU A 142 -14.89 32.44 13.93
C LEU A 142 -16.24 33.06 13.53
N ASP A 143 -16.20 34.25 12.94
CA ASP A 143 -17.38 34.90 12.35
C ASP A 143 -17.45 34.59 10.85
N ILE A 144 -18.25 33.58 10.49
CA ILE A 144 -18.18 32.94 9.17
C ILE A 144 -18.98 33.75 8.14
N GLU A 145 -18.32 34.19 7.07
CA GLU A 145 -18.97 34.70 5.84
C GLU A 145 -19.25 33.59 4.83
N SER A 146 -18.27 32.72 4.61
CA SER A 146 -18.34 31.61 3.65
C SER A 146 -17.39 30.49 4.03
N GLU A 147 -17.73 29.26 3.65
CA GLU A 147 -16.95 28.05 3.93
C GLU A 147 -16.58 27.33 2.63
N TYR A 148 -15.30 27.02 2.47
CA TYR A 148 -14.75 26.31 1.33
C TYR A 148 -14.11 25.00 1.76
N TYR A 149 -14.01 24.06 0.82
CA TYR A 149 -13.20 22.87 0.98
C TYR A 149 -11.90 23.02 0.19
N LEU A 150 -10.78 22.62 0.78
CA LEU A 150 -9.50 22.57 0.08
C LEU A 150 -8.67 21.39 0.59
N ALA A 151 -8.08 20.60 -0.31
CA ALA A 151 -7.16 19.53 0.07
C ALA A 151 -6.05 19.33 -0.95
N MET A 152 -4.84 19.04 -0.48
CA MET A 152 -3.74 18.54 -1.29
C MET A 152 -3.51 17.06 -0.99
N THR A 153 -3.43 16.27 -2.05
CA THR A 153 -3.26 14.81 -1.95
C THR A 153 -2.50 14.27 -3.15
N VAL A 154 -2.13 13.00 -3.12
CA VAL A 154 -1.47 12.31 -4.24
C VAL A 154 -2.49 11.54 -5.06
N SER A 155 -2.55 11.80 -6.37
CA SER A 155 -3.36 11.00 -7.32
C SER A 155 -2.54 9.86 -7.90
N ARG A 156 -3.11 8.65 -7.87
CA ARG A 156 -2.53 7.43 -8.45
C ARG A 156 -2.68 7.41 -9.97
N GLU A 157 -3.74 8.03 -10.45
CA GLU A 157 -4.15 8.07 -11.85
C GLU A 157 -3.29 9.07 -12.62
N GLN A 158 -3.05 10.24 -12.02
CA GLN A 158 -2.27 11.32 -12.60
C GLN A 158 -0.77 11.23 -12.25
N TYR A 159 -0.41 10.36 -11.31
CA TYR A 159 0.96 10.19 -10.81
C TYR A 159 1.60 11.49 -10.32
N ALA A 160 0.78 12.35 -9.70
CA ALA A 160 1.14 13.73 -9.34
C ALA A 160 0.41 14.17 -8.05
N PRO A 161 0.88 15.22 -7.36
CA PRO A 161 0.06 15.91 -6.38
C PRO A 161 -1.14 16.54 -7.08
N VAL A 162 -2.27 16.59 -6.39
CA VAL A 162 -3.50 17.23 -6.86
C VAL A 162 -4.05 18.15 -5.78
N LEU A 163 -4.59 19.28 -6.21
CA LEU A 163 -5.38 20.20 -5.39
C LEU A 163 -6.87 19.92 -5.64
N LEU A 164 -7.57 19.53 -4.59
CA LEU A 164 -9.01 19.35 -4.56
C LEU A 164 -9.67 20.55 -3.91
N MET A 165 -10.77 21.04 -4.47
CA MET A 165 -11.51 22.16 -3.86
C MET A 165 -13.00 22.17 -4.23
N CYS A 166 -13.83 22.75 -3.36
CA CYS A 166 -15.23 23.06 -3.67
C CYS A 166 -15.78 24.22 -2.83
N LYS A 167 -16.92 24.78 -3.25
CA LYS A 167 -17.62 25.89 -2.56
C LYS A 167 -18.42 25.46 -1.32
N GLY A 168 -18.65 24.16 -1.13
CA GLY A 168 -19.48 23.61 -0.04
C GLY A 168 -18.65 23.07 1.12
N GLY A 169 -17.84 23.93 1.75
CA GLY A 169 -17.06 23.54 2.94
C GLY A 169 -17.93 23.12 4.12
N GLY A 170 -17.33 22.47 5.12
CA GLY A 170 -18.03 22.06 6.35
C GLY A 170 -18.94 20.83 6.20
N THR A 171 -19.01 20.25 5.00
CA THR A 171 -19.81 19.05 4.68
C THR A 171 -18.93 17.81 4.46
N SER A 172 -19.53 16.63 4.35
CA SER A 172 -18.79 15.40 4.02
C SER A 172 -18.45 15.41 2.54
N ILE A 173 -17.18 15.66 2.24
CA ILE A 173 -16.67 15.68 0.86
C ILE A 173 -16.86 14.34 0.16
N GLU A 174 -16.84 13.22 0.89
CA GLU A 174 -17.04 11.89 0.32
C GLU A 174 -18.48 11.69 -0.16
N GLU A 175 -19.47 12.27 0.52
CA GLU A 175 -20.86 12.26 0.09
C GLU A 175 -21.05 13.18 -1.12
N LEU A 176 -20.41 14.37 -1.11
CA LEU A 176 -20.46 15.30 -2.23
C LEU A 176 -19.82 14.72 -3.50
N ALA A 177 -18.66 14.08 -3.38
CA ALA A 177 -17.98 13.42 -4.50
C ALA A 177 -18.79 12.24 -5.06
N ALA A 178 -19.65 11.61 -4.26
CA ALA A 178 -20.50 10.52 -4.71
C ALA A 178 -21.80 11.00 -5.38
N GLN A 179 -22.39 12.10 -4.89
CA GLN A 179 -23.68 12.62 -5.38
C GLN A 179 -23.53 13.62 -6.52
N SER A 180 -22.51 14.47 -6.43
CA SER A 180 -22.29 15.62 -7.31
C SER A 180 -20.79 15.82 -7.58
N PRO A 181 -20.10 14.84 -8.21
CA PRO A 181 -18.66 14.86 -8.43
C PRO A 181 -18.16 16.10 -9.18
N GLU A 182 -19.00 16.69 -10.03
CA GLU A 182 -18.70 17.91 -10.81
C GLU A 182 -18.47 19.16 -9.94
N GLN A 183 -18.90 19.13 -8.67
CA GLN A 183 -18.68 20.21 -7.73
C GLN A 183 -17.28 20.18 -7.09
N VAL A 184 -16.60 19.02 -7.16
CA VAL A 184 -15.25 18.85 -6.63
C VAL A 184 -14.26 19.06 -7.77
N VAL A 185 -13.59 20.22 -7.76
CA VAL A 185 -12.57 20.54 -8.77
C VAL A 185 -11.27 19.85 -8.39
N ASN A 186 -10.67 19.16 -9.36
CA ASN A 186 -9.38 18.48 -9.22
C ASN A 186 -8.36 19.12 -10.17
N ILE A 187 -7.30 19.72 -9.61
CA ILE A 187 -6.23 20.37 -10.36
C ILE A 187 -4.91 19.62 -10.13
N PRO A 188 -4.33 18.95 -11.15
CA PRO A 188 -3.00 18.40 -11.03
C PRO A 188 -1.94 19.48 -10.88
N LEU A 189 -0.97 19.20 -10.01
CA LEU A 189 0.20 20.05 -9.77
C LEU A 189 1.44 19.35 -10.32
N LYS A 190 2.39 20.10 -10.89
CA LYS A 190 3.73 19.57 -11.16
C LYS A 190 4.56 19.64 -9.89
N TYR A 191 5.22 18.54 -9.52
CA TYR A 191 5.97 18.46 -8.27
C TYR A 191 7.12 19.47 -8.20
N SER A 192 7.77 19.76 -9.33
CA SER A 192 8.84 20.75 -9.44
C SER A 192 8.36 22.20 -9.42
N GLN A 193 7.14 22.49 -9.89
CA GLN A 193 6.63 23.87 -10.04
C GLN A 193 5.74 24.30 -8.86
N GLY A 194 4.99 23.37 -8.26
CA GLY A 194 4.07 23.68 -7.17
C GLY A 194 2.90 24.54 -7.62
N ILE A 195 2.66 25.64 -6.91
CA ILE A 195 1.57 26.58 -7.18
C ILE A 195 2.04 27.65 -8.16
N THR A 196 1.25 27.85 -9.22
CA THR A 196 1.53 28.86 -10.26
C THR A 196 0.42 29.92 -10.29
N PRO A 197 0.66 31.11 -10.88
CA PRO A 197 -0.36 32.16 -11.02
C PRO A 197 -1.63 31.68 -11.72
N GLU A 198 -1.50 30.76 -12.70
CA GLU A 198 -2.65 30.18 -13.40
C GLU A 198 -3.51 29.34 -12.46
N ILE A 199 -2.88 28.56 -11.57
CA ILE A 199 -3.61 27.78 -10.55
C ILE A 199 -4.35 28.72 -9.60
N VAL A 200 -3.71 29.81 -9.16
CA VAL A 200 -4.32 30.81 -8.28
C VAL A 200 -5.56 31.42 -8.93
N SER A 201 -5.44 31.85 -10.20
CA SER A 201 -6.57 32.43 -10.95
C SER A 201 -7.73 31.44 -11.09
N VAL A 202 -7.45 30.18 -11.41
CA VAL A 202 -8.47 29.12 -11.47
C VAL A 202 -9.13 28.89 -10.11
N VAL A 203 -8.36 28.87 -9.02
CA VAL A 203 -8.89 28.70 -7.65
C VAL A 203 -9.82 29.84 -7.29
N CYS A 204 -9.40 31.10 -7.49
CA CYS A 204 -10.24 32.27 -7.25
C CYS A 204 -11.55 32.19 -8.03
N GLN A 205 -11.47 31.91 -9.34
CA GLN A 205 -12.65 31.79 -10.20
C GLN A 205 -13.60 30.68 -9.72
N LYS A 206 -13.07 29.49 -9.42
CA LYS A 206 -13.89 28.31 -9.06
C LYS A 206 -14.48 28.41 -7.67
N LEU A 207 -13.79 29.03 -6.72
CA LEU A 207 -14.33 29.31 -5.38
C LEU A 207 -15.24 30.56 -5.38
N GLY A 208 -15.21 31.38 -6.43
CA GLY A 208 -15.98 32.62 -6.49
C GLY A 208 -15.41 33.72 -5.60
N LEU A 209 -14.11 33.66 -5.32
CA LEU A 209 -13.39 34.72 -4.63
C LEU A 209 -13.18 35.90 -5.59
N PRO A 210 -13.21 37.16 -5.10
CA PRO A 210 -12.94 38.31 -5.94
C PRO A 210 -11.59 38.18 -6.65
N GLY A 211 -11.53 38.41 -7.97
CA GLY A 211 -10.28 38.44 -8.74
C GLY A 211 -9.49 39.75 -8.57
N THR A 212 -9.53 40.36 -7.38
CA THR A 212 -8.74 41.56 -7.10
C THR A 212 -7.30 41.15 -6.81
N GLN A 213 -6.34 42.02 -7.15
CA GLN A 213 -4.91 41.73 -6.93
C GLN A 213 -4.63 41.31 -5.48
N SER A 214 -5.18 42.02 -4.49
CA SER A 214 -4.98 41.68 -3.08
C SER A 214 -5.58 40.32 -2.68
N GLN A 215 -6.70 39.91 -3.30
CA GLN A 215 -7.30 38.60 -3.02
C GLN A 215 -6.53 37.47 -3.70
N GLU A 216 -6.02 37.69 -4.90
CA GLU A 216 -5.15 36.74 -5.59
C GLU A 216 -3.81 36.56 -4.85
N GLU A 217 -3.21 37.64 -4.34
CA GLU A 217 -2.02 37.59 -3.48
C GLU A 217 -2.27 36.78 -2.20
N GLU A 218 -3.41 37.00 -1.52
CA GLU A 218 -3.79 36.22 -0.34
C GLU A 218 -3.95 34.72 -0.65
N VAL A 219 -4.59 34.38 -1.78
CA VAL A 219 -4.77 32.99 -2.20
C VAL A 219 -3.43 32.36 -2.61
N ASN A 220 -2.57 33.10 -3.31
CA ASN A 220 -1.23 32.64 -3.68
C ASN A 220 -0.40 32.29 -2.44
N ASP A 221 -0.39 33.17 -1.44
CA ASP A 221 0.36 32.95 -0.20
C ASP A 221 -0.17 31.74 0.57
N LEU A 222 -1.50 31.62 0.70
CA LEU A 222 -2.14 30.47 1.34
C LEU A 222 -1.77 29.16 0.63
N LEU A 223 -1.99 29.08 -0.69
CA LEU A 223 -1.73 27.86 -1.46
C LEU A 223 -0.24 27.50 -1.49
N SER A 224 0.64 28.49 -1.66
CA SER A 224 2.08 28.27 -1.68
C SER A 224 2.58 27.74 -0.34
N ASN A 225 2.10 28.29 0.77
CA ASN A 225 2.48 27.81 2.11
C ASN A 225 1.86 26.45 2.42
N LEU A 226 0.62 26.17 2.00
CA LEU A 226 0.03 24.83 2.12
C LEU A 226 0.81 23.80 1.30
N TYR A 227 1.25 24.16 0.09
CA TYR A 227 2.09 23.28 -0.74
C TYR A 227 3.46 23.02 -0.11
N ARG A 228 4.05 24.04 0.54
CA ARG A 228 5.27 23.88 1.33
C ARG A 228 5.05 22.94 2.52
N VAL A 229 3.99 23.12 3.31
CA VAL A 229 3.64 22.17 4.38
C VAL A 229 3.50 20.77 3.82
N PHE A 230 2.70 20.59 2.77
CA PHE A 230 2.48 19.30 2.12
C PHE A 230 3.80 18.62 1.74
N LYS A 231 4.73 19.37 1.14
CA LYS A 231 6.04 18.87 0.71
C LYS A 231 7.01 18.62 1.86
N ASP A 232 7.19 19.61 2.72
CA ASP A 232 8.21 19.63 3.76
C ASP A 232 7.88 18.65 4.90
N SER A 233 6.59 18.34 5.10
CA SER A 233 6.13 17.35 6.07
C SER A 233 5.97 15.93 5.51
N ASP A 234 6.27 15.69 4.22
CA ASP A 234 5.96 14.43 3.52
C ASP A 234 4.48 13.99 3.62
N ALA A 235 3.57 14.95 3.43
CA ALA A 235 2.15 14.70 3.57
C ALA A 235 1.59 13.84 2.43
N THR A 236 0.84 12.80 2.75
CA THR A 236 0.00 12.10 1.76
C THR A 236 -1.38 12.73 1.63
N LEU A 237 -1.83 13.46 2.65
CA LEU A 237 -3.05 14.27 2.64
C LEU A 237 -2.85 15.49 3.55
N LEU A 238 -3.15 16.68 3.03
CA LEU A 238 -3.35 17.91 3.77
C LEU A 238 -4.73 18.46 3.40
N GLU A 239 -5.69 18.37 4.30
CA GLU A 239 -7.08 18.76 4.08
C GLU A 239 -7.49 19.88 5.04
N ILE A 240 -8.11 20.92 4.49
CA ILE A 240 -8.69 22.06 5.19
C ILE A 240 -10.20 22.01 4.95
N ASN A 241 -10.96 21.68 6.00
CA ASN A 241 -12.41 21.52 5.90
C ASN A 241 -13.15 21.95 7.18
N PRO A 242 -13.60 23.22 7.30
CA PRO A 242 -13.62 24.24 6.26
C PRO A 242 -12.39 25.17 6.25
N LEU A 243 -12.11 25.72 5.07
CA LEU A 243 -11.42 27.00 4.90
C LEU A 243 -12.47 28.11 4.97
N VAL A 244 -12.35 29.02 5.93
CA VAL A 244 -13.36 30.04 6.22
C VAL A 244 -12.93 31.40 5.66
N LYS A 245 -13.85 32.13 5.02
CA LYS A 245 -13.74 33.58 4.87
C LYS A 245 -14.34 34.21 6.13
N ASP A 246 -13.50 34.81 6.96
CA ASP A 246 -13.92 35.45 8.19
C ASP A 246 -14.48 36.84 7.90
N ARG A 247 -15.71 37.11 8.34
CA ARG A 247 -16.47 38.34 8.07
C ARG A 247 -15.84 39.54 8.75
N THR A 248 -15.29 39.36 9.95
CA THR A 248 -14.72 40.46 10.75
C THR A 248 -13.39 40.95 10.15
N SER A 249 -12.50 40.03 9.81
CA SER A 249 -11.18 40.35 9.26
C SER A 249 -11.16 40.45 7.73
N GLY A 250 -12.16 39.87 7.04
CA GLY A 250 -12.19 39.72 5.60
C GLY A 250 -11.10 38.78 5.06
N LYS A 251 -10.51 37.92 5.91
CA LYS A 251 -9.35 37.08 5.56
C LYS A 251 -9.72 35.60 5.51
N LEU A 252 -8.90 34.81 4.80
CA LEU A 252 -9.02 33.35 4.77
C LEU A 252 -8.38 32.74 6.03
N VAL A 253 -9.09 31.81 6.68
CA VAL A 253 -8.68 31.15 7.92
C VAL A 253 -8.94 29.65 7.83
N CYS A 254 -7.94 28.83 8.14
CA CYS A 254 -8.06 27.37 8.17
C CYS A 254 -8.72 26.92 9.48
N ALA A 255 -10.05 26.72 9.47
CA ALA A 255 -10.82 26.47 10.69
C ALA A 255 -10.67 25.05 11.24
N ASP A 256 -10.45 24.06 10.37
CA ASP A 256 -10.13 22.67 10.71
C ASP A 256 -9.05 22.16 9.74
N THR A 257 -8.24 21.22 10.20
CA THR A 257 -7.16 20.65 9.40
C THR A 257 -6.96 19.19 9.72
N LYS A 258 -6.86 18.39 8.67
CA LYS A 258 -6.43 17.00 8.73
C LYS A 258 -5.12 16.86 7.96
N LEU A 259 -4.06 16.53 8.69
CA LEU A 259 -2.73 16.28 8.14
C LEU A 259 -2.36 14.82 8.33
N THR A 260 -1.82 14.24 7.29
CA THR A 260 -1.47 12.83 7.22
C THR A 260 -0.12 12.70 6.51
N VAL A 261 0.85 12.05 7.16
CA VAL A 261 2.27 12.01 6.74
C VAL A 261 2.71 10.60 6.40
N ASP A 262 3.50 10.41 5.36
CA ASP A 262 3.98 9.08 4.92
C ASP A 262 4.85 8.37 5.99
N ASN A 263 4.51 7.12 6.32
CA ASN A 263 5.29 6.29 7.25
C ASN A 263 6.70 5.98 6.74
N ALA A 264 6.91 5.94 5.43
CA ALA A 264 8.24 5.75 4.85
C ALA A 264 9.18 6.93 5.15
N ALA A 265 8.63 8.12 5.45
CA ALA A 265 9.41 9.31 5.78
C ALA A 265 9.80 9.41 7.27
N LYS A 266 9.44 8.42 8.11
CA LYS A 266 9.68 8.42 9.57
C LYS A 266 11.13 8.74 9.96
N SER A 267 12.11 8.30 9.18
CA SER A 267 13.53 8.52 9.49
C SER A 267 13.95 10.00 9.39
N ARG A 268 13.31 10.79 8.52
CA ARG A 268 13.57 12.23 8.37
C ARG A 268 12.55 13.12 9.08
N GLN A 269 11.31 12.66 9.25
CA GLN A 269 10.22 13.40 9.91
C GLN A 269 10.12 13.09 11.42
N LYS A 270 11.26 13.02 12.14
CA LYS A 270 11.29 12.53 13.52
C LYS A 270 10.38 13.32 14.46
N ASP A 271 10.35 14.64 14.32
CA ASP A 271 9.56 15.53 15.18
C ASP A 271 8.05 15.34 14.96
N ILE A 272 7.64 15.10 13.71
CA ILE A 272 6.25 14.76 13.39
C ILE A 272 5.89 13.39 13.96
N PHE A 273 6.76 12.39 13.82
CA PHE A 273 6.49 11.05 14.35
C PHE A 273 6.53 10.97 15.88
N ALA A 274 7.16 11.92 16.56
CA ALA A 274 7.08 12.07 18.00
C ALA A 274 5.67 12.48 18.48
N MET A 275 4.83 13.02 17.59
CA MET A 275 3.45 13.43 17.88
C MET A 275 2.42 12.29 17.79
N ARG A 276 2.82 11.06 17.41
CA ARG A 276 1.94 9.90 17.24
C ARG A 276 1.20 9.55 18.53
N ASP A 277 -0.12 9.45 18.44
CA ASP A 277 -0.97 9.05 19.56
C ASP A 277 -1.42 7.59 19.45
N TYR A 278 -0.71 6.70 20.15
CA TYR A 278 -1.01 5.27 20.16
C TYR A 278 -2.36 4.94 20.82
N SER A 279 -2.93 5.83 21.65
CA SER A 279 -4.24 5.57 22.28
C SER A 279 -5.40 5.59 21.28
N GLN A 280 -5.14 6.09 20.07
CA GLN A 280 -6.11 6.20 18.98
C GLN A 280 -6.02 5.02 18.02
N GLU A 281 -5.13 4.06 18.28
CA GLU A 281 -4.90 2.87 17.48
C GLU A 281 -5.24 1.59 18.25
N ARG A 282 -5.49 0.51 17.50
CA ARG A 282 -5.74 -0.81 18.09
C ARG A 282 -4.45 -1.43 18.62
N GLU A 283 -4.48 -1.87 19.87
CA GLU A 283 -3.31 -2.43 20.57
C GLU A 283 -2.67 -3.61 19.84
N LEU A 284 -3.46 -4.58 19.39
CA LEU A 284 -2.96 -5.76 18.65
C LEU A 284 -2.24 -5.39 17.37
N GLU A 285 -2.76 -4.38 16.66
CA GLU A 285 -2.16 -3.92 15.41
C GLU A 285 -0.89 -3.09 15.67
N VAL A 286 -0.81 -2.36 16.79
CA VAL A 286 0.43 -1.66 17.21
C VAL A 286 1.48 -2.68 17.62
N GLU A 287 1.09 -3.72 18.35
CA GLU A 287 1.99 -4.78 18.75
C GLU A 287 2.50 -5.57 17.53
N ALA A 288 1.63 -5.91 16.58
CA ALA A 288 2.04 -6.54 15.32
C ALA A 288 3.09 -5.71 14.55
N GLU A 289 2.88 -4.39 14.43
CA GLU A 289 3.79 -3.47 13.75
C GLU A 289 5.20 -3.49 14.35
N ARG A 290 5.32 -3.61 15.68
CA ARG A 290 6.63 -3.67 16.37
C ARG A 290 7.47 -4.88 15.95
N HIS A 291 6.83 -5.94 15.47
CA HIS A 291 7.48 -7.17 14.98
C HIS A 291 7.52 -7.25 13.44
N GLY A 292 7.19 -6.14 12.75
CA GLY A 292 7.20 -6.07 11.29
C GLY A 292 6.02 -6.78 10.62
N LEU A 293 4.96 -7.09 11.37
CA LEU A 293 3.74 -7.70 10.84
C LEU A 293 2.73 -6.64 10.43
N VAL A 294 2.10 -6.82 9.27
CA VAL A 294 0.92 -6.03 8.89
C VAL A 294 -0.32 -6.81 9.31
N TYR A 295 -0.96 -6.40 10.41
CA TYR A 295 -2.13 -7.06 10.97
C TYR A 295 -3.35 -6.15 10.94
N ILE A 296 -4.49 -6.67 10.48
CA ILE A 296 -5.80 -6.02 10.55
C ILE A 296 -6.80 -7.04 11.08
N GLN A 297 -7.47 -6.73 12.18
CA GLN A 297 -8.48 -7.60 12.77
C GLN A 297 -9.78 -7.61 11.94
N LEU A 298 -10.35 -8.79 11.69
CA LEU A 298 -11.60 -9.01 10.94
C LEU A 298 -12.60 -9.81 11.80
N GLU A 299 -13.83 -9.91 11.32
CA GLU A 299 -14.92 -10.64 12.00
C GLU A 299 -15.02 -12.07 11.47
N GLY A 300 -14.19 -12.98 11.98
CA GLY A 300 -14.17 -14.37 11.56
C GLY A 300 -13.54 -15.33 12.56
N SER A 301 -13.44 -16.59 12.17
CA SER A 301 -12.95 -17.69 13.03
C SER A 301 -11.69 -18.38 12.51
N ILE A 302 -11.22 -18.03 11.30
CA ILE A 302 -10.02 -18.60 10.71
C ILE A 302 -8.89 -17.57 10.80
N GLY A 303 -7.90 -17.83 11.64
CA GLY A 303 -6.71 -17.00 11.73
C GLY A 303 -5.80 -17.26 10.54
N CYS A 304 -5.46 -16.26 9.73
CA CYS A 304 -4.60 -16.43 8.56
C CYS A 304 -3.19 -15.91 8.84
N VAL A 305 -2.16 -16.66 8.46
CA VAL A 305 -0.75 -16.21 8.43
C VAL A 305 -0.23 -16.40 7.01
N VAL A 306 0.03 -15.30 6.33
CA VAL A 306 0.37 -15.31 4.89
C VAL A 306 1.54 -14.38 4.64
N ASN A 307 2.35 -14.67 3.61
CA ASN A 307 3.41 -13.78 3.16
C ASN A 307 3.00 -13.01 1.89
N GLY A 308 3.24 -11.72 1.89
CA GLY A 308 2.89 -10.80 0.84
C GLY A 308 1.39 -10.48 0.79
N ALA A 309 1.09 -9.19 0.82
CA ALA A 309 -0.27 -8.68 0.90
C ALA A 309 -1.23 -9.20 -0.18
N GLY A 310 -0.77 -9.33 -1.43
CA GLY A 310 -1.62 -9.83 -2.51
C GLY A 310 -2.09 -11.28 -2.30
N LEU A 311 -1.21 -12.14 -1.75
CA LEU A 311 -1.57 -13.52 -1.40
C LEU A 311 -2.45 -13.57 -0.16
N ALA A 312 -2.23 -12.69 0.82
CA ALA A 312 -3.09 -12.57 2.00
C ALA A 312 -4.52 -12.17 1.61
N MET A 313 -4.67 -11.21 0.69
CA MET A 313 -5.97 -10.84 0.13
C MET A 313 -6.62 -11.98 -0.66
N ALA A 314 -5.86 -12.67 -1.52
CA ALA A 314 -6.37 -13.82 -2.28
C ALA A 314 -6.83 -14.96 -1.36
N THR A 315 -6.11 -15.19 -0.26
CA THR A 315 -6.46 -16.20 0.74
C THR A 315 -7.77 -15.84 1.44
N ASN A 316 -7.93 -14.58 1.84
CA ASN A 316 -9.18 -14.10 2.45
C ASN A 316 -10.37 -14.21 1.50
N ASP A 317 -10.18 -13.86 0.23
CA ASP A 317 -11.20 -13.98 -0.81
C ASP A 317 -11.61 -15.44 -1.05
N ALA A 318 -10.65 -16.37 -1.10
CA ALA A 318 -10.91 -17.80 -1.26
C ALA A 318 -11.65 -18.39 -0.04
N VAL A 319 -11.24 -18.04 1.18
CA VAL A 319 -11.93 -18.47 2.41
C VAL A 319 -13.38 -18.03 2.40
N ALA A 320 -13.67 -16.77 2.04
CA ALA A 320 -15.03 -16.27 1.94
C ALA A 320 -15.82 -16.95 0.81
N HIS A 321 -15.18 -17.21 -0.33
CA HIS A 321 -15.81 -17.92 -1.45
C HIS A 321 -16.29 -19.32 -1.04
N PHE A 322 -15.51 -20.04 -0.23
CA PHE A 322 -15.87 -21.36 0.28
C PHE A 322 -16.74 -21.34 1.56
N GLY A 323 -17.26 -20.17 1.96
CA GLY A 323 -18.21 -20.02 3.07
C GLY A 323 -17.58 -19.77 4.44
N GLY A 324 -16.25 -19.72 4.53
CA GLY A 324 -15.51 -19.39 5.75
C GLY A 324 -15.43 -17.89 6.02
N LYS A 325 -14.87 -17.52 7.18
CA LYS A 325 -14.57 -16.12 7.53
C LYS A 325 -13.21 -16.00 8.20
N CYS A 326 -12.33 -15.18 7.64
CA CYS A 326 -11.04 -14.87 8.25
C CYS A 326 -11.22 -13.98 9.48
N ALA A 327 -10.52 -14.30 10.57
CA ALA A 327 -10.44 -13.48 11.79
C ALA A 327 -9.51 -12.28 11.63
N ASN A 328 -8.67 -12.28 10.58
CA ASN A 328 -7.68 -11.24 10.34
C ASN A 328 -7.26 -11.18 8.87
N PHE A 329 -6.58 -10.09 8.53
CA PHE A 329 -5.60 -10.01 7.46
C PHE A 329 -4.23 -9.92 8.12
N LEU A 330 -3.29 -10.78 7.75
CA LEU A 330 -1.91 -10.73 8.24
C LEU A 330 -0.95 -11.00 7.08
N ASP A 331 -0.09 -10.01 6.83
CA ASP A 331 1.09 -10.16 5.96
C ASP A 331 2.35 -10.21 6.84
N ALA A 332 3.04 -11.35 6.79
CA ALA A 332 4.29 -11.60 7.49
C ALA A 332 5.53 -11.03 6.77
N GLY A 333 5.32 -10.38 5.62
CA GLY A 333 6.35 -9.80 4.78
C GLY A 333 7.19 -10.85 4.03
N GLY A 334 8.25 -10.38 3.38
CA GLY A 334 9.17 -11.24 2.61
C GLY A 334 10.12 -12.10 3.45
N GLN A 335 10.09 -12.01 4.78
CA GLN A 335 10.99 -12.72 5.70
C GLN A 335 10.19 -13.32 6.86
N ALA A 336 9.65 -14.52 6.67
CA ALA A 336 8.94 -15.27 7.71
C ALA A 336 9.94 -15.92 8.69
N THR A 337 10.56 -15.12 9.56
CA THR A 337 11.49 -15.61 10.59
C THR A 337 10.76 -16.36 11.71
N SER A 338 11.47 -17.21 12.47
CA SER A 338 10.88 -17.92 13.61
C SER A 338 10.28 -16.98 14.65
N GLY A 339 10.91 -15.83 14.93
CA GLY A 339 10.37 -14.84 15.86
C GLY A 339 9.06 -14.21 15.36
N THR A 340 9.02 -13.86 14.07
CA THR A 340 7.84 -13.31 13.42
C THR A 340 6.67 -14.31 13.42
N MET A 341 6.93 -15.60 13.18
CA MET A 341 5.91 -16.65 13.20
C MET A 341 5.37 -16.93 14.60
N VAL A 342 6.24 -17.02 15.61
CA VAL A 342 5.82 -17.14 17.02
C VAL A 342 4.91 -15.98 17.39
N LYS A 343 5.28 -14.75 17.02
CA LYS A 343 4.47 -13.58 17.35
C LYS A 343 3.13 -13.56 16.62
N ALA A 344 3.10 -13.96 15.35
CA ALA A 344 1.85 -14.10 14.60
C ALA A 344 0.89 -15.08 15.30
N PHE A 345 1.40 -16.22 15.79
CA PHE A 345 0.59 -17.19 16.53
C PHE A 345 0.12 -16.63 17.87
N GLU A 346 0.98 -15.95 18.64
CA GLU A 346 0.58 -15.27 19.89
C GLU A 346 -0.59 -14.31 19.67
N LEU A 347 -0.52 -13.48 18.62
CA LEU A 347 -1.58 -12.54 18.28
C LEU A 347 -2.89 -13.26 17.93
N LEU A 348 -2.84 -14.27 17.07
CA LEU A 348 -4.02 -15.03 16.67
C LEU A 348 -4.67 -15.80 17.83
N LEU A 349 -3.87 -16.34 18.75
CA LEU A 349 -4.37 -17.13 19.87
C LEU A 349 -4.91 -16.29 21.03
N SER A 350 -4.53 -15.00 21.09
CA SER A 350 -5.15 -14.05 22.01
C SER A 350 -6.62 -13.78 21.66
N GLU A 351 -7.01 -14.04 20.41
CA GLU A 351 -8.36 -13.82 19.89
C GLU A 351 -9.25 -15.07 20.08
N LYS A 352 -10.21 -15.00 21.01
CA LYS A 352 -11.13 -16.11 21.32
C LYS A 352 -11.99 -16.57 20.13
N SER A 353 -12.16 -15.71 19.12
CA SER A 353 -12.89 -15.99 17.89
C SER A 353 -12.18 -17.02 17.00
N VAL A 354 -10.85 -17.11 17.08
CA VAL A 354 -10.04 -18.01 16.24
C VAL A 354 -10.24 -19.47 16.66
N LYS A 355 -10.67 -20.31 15.72
CA LYS A 355 -10.96 -21.75 15.88
C LYS A 355 -10.07 -22.65 15.02
N ALA A 356 -9.46 -22.11 13.97
CA ALA A 356 -8.42 -22.77 13.19
C ALA A 356 -7.44 -21.71 12.67
N ILE A 357 -6.19 -22.10 12.42
CA ILE A 357 -5.19 -21.26 11.77
C ILE A 357 -4.88 -21.80 10.38
N LEU A 358 -4.85 -20.93 9.37
CA LEU A 358 -4.39 -21.21 8.02
C LEU A 358 -3.06 -20.49 7.79
N VAL A 359 -1.97 -21.25 7.73
CA VAL A 359 -0.68 -20.76 7.26
C VAL A 359 -0.58 -21.03 5.77
N ASN A 360 -0.66 -19.98 4.96
CA ASN A 360 -0.57 -20.10 3.50
C ASN A 360 0.61 -19.25 3.01
N ILE A 361 1.75 -19.89 2.73
CA ILE A 361 2.98 -19.19 2.40
C ILE A 361 3.54 -19.70 1.08
N TYR A 362 3.93 -18.76 0.23
CA TYR A 362 4.69 -19.04 -0.98
C TYR A 362 6.17 -18.66 -0.77
N GLY A 363 7.01 -19.67 -0.54
CA GLY A 363 8.45 -19.54 -0.39
C GLY A 363 9.14 -19.28 -1.73
N GLY A 364 9.19 -18.00 -2.11
CA GLY A 364 9.99 -17.52 -3.25
C GLY A 364 11.46 -17.42 -2.91
N ILE A 365 11.83 -16.28 -2.33
CA ILE A 365 13.19 -15.97 -1.88
C ILE A 365 13.53 -16.75 -0.59
N THR A 366 12.57 -16.86 0.32
CA THR A 366 12.71 -17.66 1.55
C THR A 366 12.34 -19.11 1.26
N ARG A 367 13.21 -20.05 1.67
CA ARG A 367 12.98 -21.49 1.49
C ARG A 367 11.88 -22.00 2.42
N CYS A 368 11.03 -22.88 1.90
CA CYS A 368 9.90 -23.45 2.65
C CYS A 368 10.33 -24.31 3.85
N ASP A 369 11.46 -25.01 3.78
CA ASP A 369 11.94 -25.87 4.88
C ASP A 369 12.27 -25.05 6.14
N MET A 370 12.91 -23.88 6.00
CA MET A 370 13.17 -22.96 7.10
C MET A 370 11.88 -22.37 7.70
N ILE A 371 10.86 -22.18 6.86
CA ILE A 371 9.54 -21.69 7.29
C ILE A 371 8.81 -22.81 8.05
N ALA A 372 8.90 -24.07 7.59
CA ALA A 372 8.34 -25.21 8.30
C ALA A 372 8.95 -25.38 9.70
N GLU A 373 10.28 -25.28 9.84
CA GLU A 373 10.94 -25.27 11.16
C GLU A 373 10.35 -24.19 12.08
N SER A 374 10.19 -22.98 11.54
CA SER A 374 9.63 -21.84 12.27
C SER A 374 8.18 -22.07 12.72
N ILE A 375 7.37 -22.73 11.89
CA ILE A 375 5.99 -23.11 12.21
C ILE A 375 5.97 -24.19 13.29
N ILE A 376 6.81 -25.22 13.19
CA ILE A 376 6.89 -26.32 14.16
C ILE A 376 7.27 -25.76 15.54
N VAL A 377 8.30 -24.91 15.62
CA VAL A 377 8.73 -24.25 16.87
C VAL A 377 7.62 -23.38 17.46
N ALA A 378 6.83 -22.69 16.62
CA ALA A 378 5.69 -21.92 17.10
C ALA A 378 4.56 -22.82 17.63
N ALA A 379 4.25 -23.91 16.92
CA ALA A 379 3.18 -24.85 17.27
C ALA A 379 3.50 -25.68 18.54
N GLU A 380 4.76 -25.96 18.84
CA GLU A 380 5.17 -26.58 20.11
C GLU A 380 4.78 -25.74 21.33
N LYS A 381 4.78 -24.41 21.19
CA LYS A 381 4.36 -23.49 22.25
C LYS A 381 2.84 -23.36 22.35
N PHE A 382 2.11 -23.71 21.30
CA PHE A 382 0.69 -23.43 21.15
C PHE A 382 -0.07 -24.57 20.44
N ASN A 383 -0.68 -25.50 21.20
CA ASN A 383 -1.26 -26.74 20.65
C ASN A 383 -2.81 -26.85 20.80
N ASP A 384 -3.48 -25.76 21.13
CA ASP A 384 -4.92 -25.77 21.40
C ASP A 384 -5.77 -25.62 20.14
N VAL A 385 -5.26 -24.93 19.13
CA VAL A 385 -5.96 -24.63 17.87
C VAL A 385 -5.32 -25.40 16.71
N PRO A 386 -6.10 -26.11 15.86
CA PRO A 386 -5.55 -26.81 14.71
C PRO A 386 -4.98 -25.83 13.67
N VAL A 387 -3.84 -26.20 13.08
CA VAL A 387 -3.14 -25.36 12.10
C VAL A 387 -3.05 -26.11 10.76
N VAL A 388 -3.64 -25.54 9.71
CA VAL A 388 -3.48 -26.00 8.34
C VAL A 388 -2.32 -25.25 7.70
N VAL A 389 -1.39 -25.97 7.08
CA VAL A 389 -0.16 -25.44 6.55
C VAL A 389 -0.05 -25.76 5.06
N ARG A 390 -0.06 -24.72 4.24
CA ARG A 390 0.28 -24.79 2.82
C ARG A 390 1.55 -24.02 2.55
N LEU A 391 2.61 -24.76 2.18
CA LEU A 391 3.88 -24.21 1.72
C LEU A 391 4.08 -24.58 0.24
N LYS A 392 4.32 -23.59 -0.61
CA LYS A 392 4.66 -23.77 -2.03
C LYS A 392 5.90 -22.95 -2.40
N GLY A 393 6.68 -23.41 -3.38
CA GLY A 393 7.92 -22.76 -3.82
C GLY A 393 9.16 -23.57 -3.45
N THR A 394 10.27 -22.90 -3.16
CA THR A 394 11.59 -23.54 -3.01
C THR A 394 11.60 -24.50 -1.81
N ASN A 395 11.96 -25.77 -2.05
CA ASN A 395 11.95 -26.87 -1.08
C ASN A 395 10.58 -27.16 -0.43
N SER A 396 9.46 -26.87 -1.11
CA SER A 396 8.14 -27.13 -0.53
C SER A 396 7.90 -28.60 -0.21
N GLU A 397 8.41 -29.54 -1.00
CA GLU A 397 8.22 -30.98 -0.78
C GLU A 397 8.82 -31.44 0.57
N LEU A 398 10.07 -31.06 0.84
CA LEU A 398 10.74 -31.31 2.12
C LEU A 398 9.98 -30.66 3.27
N ALA A 399 9.55 -29.40 3.10
CA ALA A 399 8.82 -28.67 4.13
C ALA A 399 7.49 -29.36 4.50
N GLN A 400 6.77 -29.89 3.51
CA GLN A 400 5.52 -30.62 3.73
C GLN A 400 5.75 -31.93 4.50
N GLN A 401 6.85 -32.65 4.19
CA GLN A 401 7.26 -33.84 4.95
C GLN A 401 7.56 -33.49 6.42
N MET A 402 8.33 -32.42 6.67
CA MET A 402 8.65 -31.96 8.02
C MET A 402 7.40 -31.64 8.84
N ILE A 403 6.39 -31.00 8.23
CA ILE A 403 5.12 -30.70 8.89
C ILE A 403 4.35 -31.99 9.22
N ALA A 404 4.25 -32.92 8.26
CA ALA A 404 3.52 -34.18 8.43
C ALA A 404 4.14 -35.09 9.51
N GLU A 405 5.46 -35.08 9.64
CA GLU A 405 6.21 -35.92 10.59
C GLU A 405 6.35 -35.29 11.99
N SER A 406 5.91 -34.04 12.18
CA SER A 406 6.09 -33.30 13.44
C SER A 406 5.37 -33.89 14.65
N GLY A 407 4.34 -34.72 14.45
CA GLY A 407 3.49 -35.26 15.53
C GLY A 407 2.61 -34.22 16.24
N LEU A 408 2.60 -32.97 15.77
CA LEU A 408 1.79 -31.86 16.28
C LEU A 408 0.42 -31.82 15.57
N LYS A 409 -0.51 -30.98 16.04
CA LYS A 409 -1.80 -30.73 15.35
C LYS A 409 -1.62 -29.82 14.12
N LEU A 410 -0.67 -30.18 13.25
CA LEU A 410 -0.39 -29.53 11.99
C LEU A 410 -0.93 -30.39 10.84
N TYR A 411 -1.63 -29.77 9.91
CA TYR A 411 -2.22 -30.42 8.74
C TYR A 411 -1.54 -29.89 7.49
N ALA A 412 -0.69 -30.71 6.88
CA ALA A 412 0.03 -30.38 5.65
C ALA A 412 -0.93 -30.48 4.45
N GLU A 413 -1.05 -29.41 3.67
CA GLU A 413 -1.92 -29.36 2.49
C GLU A 413 -1.15 -28.86 1.27
N GLU A 414 -1.39 -29.51 0.13
CA GLU A 414 -0.69 -29.20 -1.11
C GLU A 414 -1.44 -28.15 -1.95
N THR A 415 -2.76 -28.35 -2.10
CA THR A 415 -3.58 -27.51 -2.97
C THR A 415 -4.12 -26.31 -2.21
N PHE A 416 -4.33 -25.21 -2.93
CA PHE A 416 -4.92 -24.00 -2.34
C PHE A 416 -6.32 -24.28 -1.81
N ASP A 417 -7.16 -24.96 -2.61
CA ASP A 417 -8.51 -25.39 -2.23
C ASP A 417 -8.53 -26.33 -1.04
N GLY A 418 -7.66 -27.34 -1.03
CA GLY A 418 -7.53 -28.29 0.08
C GLY A 418 -7.24 -27.55 1.39
N ALA A 419 -6.24 -26.66 1.37
CA ALA A 419 -5.86 -25.88 2.54
C ALA A 419 -7.03 -25.00 3.07
N VAL A 420 -7.72 -24.28 2.19
CA VAL A 420 -8.83 -23.42 2.59
C VAL A 420 -10.00 -24.23 3.12
N ARG A 421 -10.45 -25.27 2.40
CA ARG A 421 -11.57 -26.11 2.82
C ARG A 421 -11.28 -26.82 4.13
N LYS A 422 -10.03 -27.28 4.31
CA LYS A 422 -9.61 -27.94 5.55
C LYS A 422 -9.64 -26.98 6.74
N ALA A 423 -9.19 -25.75 6.56
CA ALA A 423 -9.25 -24.73 7.61
C ALA A 423 -10.70 -24.41 8.01
N ILE A 424 -11.62 -24.35 7.05
CA ILE A 424 -13.06 -24.16 7.30
C ILE A 424 -13.64 -25.35 8.07
N GLU A 425 -13.41 -26.58 7.60
CA GLU A 425 -13.86 -27.82 8.26
C GLU A 425 -13.42 -27.87 9.72
N LEU A 426 -12.16 -27.53 10.01
CA LEU A 426 -11.61 -27.55 11.36
C LEU A 426 -12.17 -26.43 12.24
N ALA A 427 -12.38 -25.23 11.69
CA ALA A 427 -12.99 -24.12 12.40
C ALA A 427 -14.45 -24.41 12.79
N GLU A 428 -15.21 -25.09 11.93
CA GLU A 428 -16.58 -25.53 12.20
C GLU A 428 -16.63 -26.66 13.22
N ARG A 429 -15.73 -27.65 13.14
CA ARG A 429 -15.66 -28.74 14.13
C ARG A 429 -15.30 -28.26 15.53
N GLY A 430 -14.53 -27.19 15.66
CA GLY A 430 -14.28 -26.53 16.95
C GLY A 430 -15.54 -26.00 17.66
N THR A 431 -16.69 -25.95 16.97
CA THR A 431 -18.00 -25.56 17.55
C THR A 431 -18.86 -26.73 18.00
N SER A 432 -18.51 -27.97 17.64
CA SER A 432 -19.24 -29.20 17.99
C SER A 432 -18.36 -30.11 18.85
N GLY A 433 -18.83 -30.44 20.05
CA GLY A 433 -18.06 -31.14 21.09
C GLY A 433 -17.34 -32.42 20.63
N ALA A 434 -16.14 -32.62 21.16
CA ALA A 434 -15.24 -33.73 20.86
C ALA A 434 -15.84 -35.12 21.13
N PRO A 435 -15.41 -36.16 20.39
CA PRO A 435 -15.33 -37.52 20.90
C PRO A 435 -13.89 -38.00 21.12
N ALA A 436 -13.77 -38.97 22.02
CA ALA A 436 -12.60 -39.40 22.77
C ALA A 436 -11.45 -40.04 21.98
N ARG A 437 -10.21 -39.82 22.45
CA ARG A 437 -8.99 -40.53 22.04
C ARG A 437 -8.88 -41.89 22.73
N ILE A 438 -8.55 -42.93 21.96
CA ILE A 438 -8.06 -44.23 22.44
C ILE A 438 -6.53 -44.15 22.52
N ASN A 439 -5.98 -44.29 23.72
CA ASN A 439 -4.53 -44.39 23.94
C ASN A 439 -4.09 -45.87 23.97
N LYS A 440 -2.95 -46.18 23.34
CA LYS A 440 -2.06 -47.27 23.77
C LYS A 440 -0.63 -46.74 23.90
N PRO A 441 0.13 -47.12 24.94
CA PRO A 441 1.40 -46.50 25.29
C PRO A 441 2.58 -47.22 24.62
N VAL A 442 3.66 -46.47 24.35
CA VAL A 442 4.97 -47.04 24.06
C VAL A 442 6.03 -46.39 24.96
N ASN A 443 6.89 -47.28 25.47
CA ASN A 443 7.99 -47.08 26.40
C ASN A 443 9.00 -46.00 26.00
N THR A 444 9.43 -45.21 26.98
CA THR A 444 10.62 -44.35 26.92
C THR A 444 11.78 -44.99 27.67
N ALA A 445 12.96 -45.03 27.06
CA ALA A 445 14.21 -45.31 27.76
C ALA A 445 15.37 -44.43 27.27
N THR A 446 15.87 -43.63 28.21
CA THR A 446 17.28 -43.31 28.52
C THR A 446 18.12 -42.25 27.77
N MET A 447 18.80 -41.48 28.65
CA MET A 447 20.09 -40.77 28.55
C MET A 447 20.09 -39.39 27.87
N GLY A 448 20.67 -38.32 28.43
CA GLY A 448 21.55 -38.19 29.59
C GLY A 448 21.78 -36.73 30.01
N LYS A 449 22.22 -36.58 31.26
CA LYS A 449 22.51 -35.32 31.97
C LYS A 449 23.90 -34.76 31.62
N LYS A 450 24.04 -33.43 31.63
CA LYS A 450 25.13 -32.61 32.24
C LYS A 450 24.96 -31.17 31.76
N ALA A 451 25.24 -30.09 32.49
CA ALA A 451 25.41 -29.80 33.90
C ALA A 451 25.40 -28.26 34.00
N LEU A 452 24.83 -27.72 35.08
CA LEU A 452 24.80 -26.30 35.43
C LEU A 452 26.21 -25.71 35.64
N ARG A 453 26.33 -24.39 35.49
CA ARG A 453 26.96 -23.54 36.52
C ARG A 453 26.37 -22.14 36.53
N SER A 454 26.30 -21.62 37.76
CA SER A 454 25.50 -20.54 38.32
C SER A 454 26.28 -19.23 38.49
N PHE A 455 25.63 -18.28 39.18
CA PHE A 455 26.08 -17.00 39.79
C PHE A 455 25.83 -15.77 38.93
N SER A 456 25.38 -14.61 39.43
CA SER A 456 24.91 -14.15 40.75
C SER A 456 24.31 -12.73 40.52
N THR A 457 23.53 -12.24 41.48
CA THR A 457 22.68 -11.05 41.47
C THR A 457 23.36 -9.70 41.82
N ALA A 458 22.77 -8.61 41.26
CA ALA A 458 22.56 -7.24 41.82
C ALA A 458 23.70 -6.17 41.77
N PRO A 459 23.43 -4.85 41.99
CA PRO A 459 22.39 -3.95 41.43
C PRO A 459 22.88 -2.52 41.02
N PHE A 460 21.95 -1.71 40.49
CA PHE A 460 21.86 -0.23 40.30
C PHE A 460 22.92 0.74 40.88
N SER A 461 23.32 1.77 40.09
CA SER A 461 23.27 3.20 40.49
C SER A 461 23.46 4.17 39.29
N SER A 462 23.30 5.48 39.55
CA SER A 462 22.75 6.53 38.68
C SER A 462 23.69 7.71 38.34
N ARG A 463 23.33 8.47 37.26
CA ARG A 463 23.58 9.93 36.99
C ARG A 463 25.04 10.33 36.60
N ILE A 464 25.39 11.35 35.78
CA ILE A 464 24.76 12.55 35.16
C ILE A 464 25.68 13.13 34.02
N LEU A 465 25.08 13.85 33.05
CA LEU A 465 25.52 14.89 32.05
C LEU A 465 27.04 15.24 31.84
N ARG A 466 27.55 15.68 30.66
CA ARG A 466 27.13 16.80 29.78
C ARG A 466 28.00 16.96 28.50
N LYS A 467 27.37 17.38 27.38
CA LYS A 467 27.74 18.31 26.25
C LYS A 467 28.99 18.12 25.35
N LEU A 468 28.75 18.24 24.03
CA LEU A 468 29.35 19.17 23.01
C LEU A 468 28.74 18.82 21.61
N GLN A 469 27.83 19.61 20.99
CA GLN A 469 28.03 20.67 19.98
C GLN A 469 29.27 20.48 19.06
N ALA A 470 29.31 20.70 17.75
CA ALA A 470 28.45 21.08 16.62
C ALA A 470 29.40 21.76 15.61
N THR A 471 29.44 21.37 14.32
CA THR A 471 29.97 22.24 13.25
C THR A 471 29.26 21.93 11.94
N ALA A 472 28.64 22.98 11.39
CA ALA A 472 27.99 23.02 10.10
C ALA A 472 28.98 23.43 9.00
N GLY A 473 28.81 22.88 7.79
CA GLY A 473 29.51 23.29 6.57
C GLY A 473 28.50 23.51 5.45
N SER A 474 28.40 24.76 4.99
CA SER A 474 27.52 25.27 3.94
C SER A 474 28.08 24.97 2.56
N THR A 475 27.27 24.42 1.65
CA THR A 475 27.51 24.48 0.20
C THR A 475 26.19 24.80 -0.53
N LYS A 476 26.23 25.85 -1.37
CA LYS A 476 25.11 26.38 -2.16
C LYS A 476 24.76 25.42 -3.31
N PRO A 477 23.48 25.21 -3.66
CA PRO A 477 23.12 24.56 -4.91
C PRO A 477 23.03 25.61 -6.03
N THR A 478 23.81 25.43 -7.09
CA THR A 478 23.63 26.15 -8.36
C THR A 478 22.47 25.53 -9.12
N SER A 479 21.35 26.25 -9.22
CA SER A 479 20.26 25.92 -10.15
C SER A 479 20.74 26.18 -11.58
N ARG A 480 20.85 25.13 -12.40
CA ARG A 480 20.93 25.25 -13.86
C ARG A 480 19.57 24.85 -14.44
N THR A 481 18.88 25.83 -14.99
CA THR A 481 17.62 25.67 -15.72
C THR A 481 17.88 24.89 -17.00
N PHE A 482 17.26 23.72 -17.15
CA PHE A 482 17.29 22.95 -18.39
C PHE A 482 16.27 23.54 -19.39
N MET A 483 16.75 24.09 -20.50
CA MET A 483 15.94 24.21 -21.72
C MET A 483 16.26 23.01 -22.60
N THR A 484 15.36 22.04 -22.67
CA THR A 484 15.37 21.03 -23.73
C THR A 484 14.34 21.42 -24.77
N SER A 485 14.83 21.68 -25.99
CA SER A 485 13.99 21.82 -27.17
C SER A 485 13.21 20.53 -27.37
N THR A 486 11.91 20.53 -27.07
CA THR A 486 11.02 19.40 -27.30
C THR A 486 10.85 19.20 -28.81
N ARG A 487 11.40 18.10 -29.34
CA ARG A 487 10.81 17.47 -30.53
C ARG A 487 9.39 17.08 -30.15
N HIS A 488 8.40 17.75 -30.72
CA HIS A 488 6.99 17.35 -30.65
C HIS A 488 6.87 15.91 -31.17
N GLY A 489 6.66 14.93 -30.29
CA GLY A 489 6.26 13.57 -30.70
C GLY A 489 6.60 12.43 -29.74
N ALA A 490 7.68 12.50 -28.96
CA ALA A 490 8.09 11.39 -28.10
C ALA A 490 7.60 11.57 -26.67
N SER A 491 7.00 10.52 -26.10
CA SER A 491 6.38 10.48 -24.78
C SER A 491 6.94 9.35 -23.92
N TYR A 492 6.71 9.42 -22.61
CA TYR A 492 7.08 8.32 -21.72
C TYR A 492 6.44 6.99 -22.12
N LYS A 493 5.23 7.00 -22.70
CA LYS A 493 4.54 5.79 -23.17
C LYS A 493 5.34 5.04 -24.24
N ASP A 494 6.17 5.72 -25.01
CA ASP A 494 6.92 5.09 -26.09
C ASP A 494 8.05 4.19 -25.58
N THR A 495 8.41 4.25 -24.29
CA THR A 495 9.47 3.42 -23.69
C THR A 495 9.01 2.01 -23.29
N VAL A 496 7.77 1.58 -23.58
CA VAL A 496 7.27 0.23 -23.24
C VAL A 496 8.15 -0.86 -23.87
N HIS A 497 8.71 -0.60 -25.06
CA HIS A 497 9.61 -1.54 -25.75
C HIS A 497 10.85 -1.91 -24.93
N ASN A 498 11.28 -1.07 -23.97
CA ASN A 498 12.40 -1.39 -23.08
C ASN A 498 12.12 -2.55 -22.11
N LEU A 499 10.86 -2.99 -21.97
CA LEU A 499 10.50 -4.17 -21.19
C LEU A 499 10.88 -5.49 -21.89
N ALA A 500 11.20 -5.47 -23.20
CA ALA A 500 11.56 -6.65 -23.98
C ALA A 500 13.01 -7.10 -23.73
N ILE A 501 13.28 -7.55 -22.50
CA ILE A 501 14.58 -8.10 -22.11
C ILE A 501 14.85 -9.45 -22.76
N ASN A 502 16.12 -9.74 -23.06
CA ASN A 502 16.54 -10.99 -23.66
C ASN A 502 18.00 -11.34 -23.29
N GLN A 503 18.53 -12.45 -23.82
CA GLN A 503 19.87 -12.93 -23.50
C GLN A 503 21.00 -11.93 -23.84
N LYS A 504 20.76 -10.99 -24.76
CA LYS A 504 21.73 -9.95 -25.14
C LYS A 504 21.68 -8.72 -24.23
N THR A 505 20.63 -8.55 -23.43
CA THR A 505 20.43 -7.41 -22.53
C THR A 505 21.59 -7.31 -21.55
N ARG A 506 22.33 -6.20 -21.63
CA ARG A 506 23.45 -5.89 -20.73
C ARG A 506 22.94 -5.19 -19.49
N VAL A 507 23.16 -5.81 -18.34
CA VAL A 507 22.64 -5.32 -17.05
C VAL A 507 23.79 -4.82 -16.20
N MET A 508 23.65 -3.61 -15.66
CA MET A 508 24.50 -3.13 -14.57
C MET A 508 23.74 -3.11 -13.23
N TYR A 509 24.48 -3.04 -12.13
CA TYR A 509 23.92 -2.94 -10.78
C TYR A 509 24.28 -1.62 -10.12
N GLN A 510 23.32 -0.99 -9.43
CA GLN A 510 23.59 0.13 -8.52
C GLN A 510 23.55 -0.35 -7.08
N GLY A 511 24.54 0.07 -6.29
CA GLY A 511 24.81 -0.53 -4.98
C GLY A 511 25.56 -1.85 -5.11
N PHE A 512 26.35 -2.01 -6.17
CA PHE A 512 26.87 -3.29 -6.67
C PHE A 512 27.63 -4.10 -5.61
N THR A 513 28.40 -3.42 -4.77
CA THR A 513 29.20 -4.01 -3.68
C THR A 513 28.40 -4.31 -2.41
N GLY A 514 27.11 -3.98 -2.37
CA GLY A 514 26.23 -4.29 -1.25
C GLY A 514 25.84 -5.76 -1.23
N LYS A 515 25.71 -6.36 -0.04
CA LYS A 515 25.43 -7.80 0.14
C LYS A 515 24.28 -8.32 -0.74
N ALA A 516 23.15 -7.60 -0.76
CA ALA A 516 21.98 -8.01 -1.55
C ALA A 516 22.24 -7.94 -3.06
N ALA A 517 22.86 -6.86 -3.54
CA ALA A 517 23.23 -6.69 -4.94
C ALA A 517 24.23 -7.75 -5.40
N THR A 518 25.27 -7.99 -4.60
CA THR A 518 26.29 -9.01 -4.86
C THR A 518 25.68 -10.41 -4.94
N SER A 519 24.85 -10.79 -3.97
CA SER A 519 24.17 -12.10 -3.99
C SER A 519 23.28 -12.25 -5.21
N ASN A 520 22.48 -11.23 -5.52
CA ASN A 520 21.56 -11.25 -6.65
C ASN A 520 22.30 -11.27 -8.00
N ALA A 521 23.41 -10.54 -8.14
CA ALA A 521 24.22 -10.54 -9.35
C ALA A 521 24.83 -11.92 -9.63
N ARG A 522 25.30 -12.63 -8.59
CA ARG A 522 25.78 -14.02 -8.74
C ARG A 522 24.67 -14.95 -9.25
N GLU A 523 23.48 -14.86 -8.66
CA GLU A 523 22.32 -15.65 -9.11
C GLU A 523 21.90 -15.30 -10.54
N ALA A 524 21.92 -14.01 -10.90
CA ALA A 524 21.58 -13.57 -12.25
C ALA A 524 22.59 -14.10 -13.29
N ILE A 525 23.90 -14.09 -12.98
CA ILE A 525 24.93 -14.70 -13.82
C ILE A 525 24.72 -16.22 -13.93
N LYS A 526 24.48 -16.91 -12.81
CA LYS A 526 24.18 -18.36 -12.79
C LYS A 526 22.98 -18.68 -13.68
N TYR A 527 21.97 -17.82 -13.69
CA TYR A 527 20.78 -17.96 -14.52
C TYR A 527 21.05 -17.72 -16.02
N GLY A 528 22.05 -16.90 -16.36
CA GLY A 528 22.40 -16.57 -17.75
C GLY A 528 22.34 -15.08 -18.10
N THR A 529 22.05 -14.21 -17.14
CA THR A 529 21.96 -12.76 -17.38
C THR A 529 23.34 -12.15 -17.62
N LYS A 530 23.46 -11.33 -18.66
CA LYS A 530 24.70 -10.67 -19.04
C LYS A 530 24.97 -9.43 -18.16
N ILE A 531 25.68 -9.63 -17.05
CA ILE A 531 26.11 -8.53 -16.18
C ILE A 531 27.37 -7.88 -16.75
N VAL A 532 27.39 -6.54 -16.83
CA VAL A 532 28.49 -5.77 -17.44
C VAL A 532 29.27 -4.89 -16.48
N GLY A 533 28.82 -4.75 -15.23
CA GLY A 533 29.48 -3.93 -14.22
C GLY A 533 28.48 -3.35 -13.23
N GLY A 534 28.91 -2.36 -12.46
CA GLY A 534 28.00 -1.65 -11.59
C GLY A 534 28.57 -0.37 -10.99
N VAL A 535 27.73 0.29 -10.20
CA VAL A 535 28.02 1.55 -9.54
C VAL A 535 28.01 1.34 -8.03
N SER A 536 29.08 1.76 -7.38
CA SER A 536 29.19 1.86 -5.93
C SER A 536 30.00 3.10 -5.60
N ARG A 537 29.43 4.03 -4.81
CA ARG A 537 30.15 5.23 -4.38
C ARG A 537 31.28 4.84 -3.43
N SER A 538 32.49 4.80 -3.97
CA SER A 538 33.75 4.54 -3.26
C SER A 538 34.67 5.73 -3.50
N SER A 539 35.37 6.21 -2.48
CA SER A 539 36.34 7.31 -2.63
C SER A 539 37.58 6.95 -3.48
N LYS A 540 37.69 5.70 -3.98
CA LYS A 540 38.88 5.17 -4.65
C LYS A 540 38.72 4.80 -6.13
N SER A 541 37.50 4.76 -6.69
CA SER A 541 37.33 4.47 -8.13
C SER A 541 37.52 5.75 -8.95
N SER A 542 38.06 5.66 -10.17
CA SER A 542 38.14 6.77 -11.13
C SER A 542 37.97 6.23 -12.55
N LEU A 543 37.57 7.08 -13.51
CA LEU A 543 37.38 6.67 -14.90
C LEU A 543 38.67 6.08 -15.53
N SER A 544 39.85 6.52 -15.08
CA SER A 544 41.15 6.01 -15.54
C SER A 544 41.58 4.67 -14.91
N THR A 545 40.98 4.30 -13.77
CA THR A 545 41.29 3.05 -13.03
C THR A 545 40.01 2.53 -12.35
N PRO A 546 39.12 1.82 -13.09
CA PRO A 546 37.94 1.22 -12.50
C PRO A 546 38.37 0.15 -11.49
N THR A 547 37.92 0.28 -10.24
CA THR A 547 38.10 -0.81 -9.27
C THR A 547 37.23 -1.99 -9.66
N THR A 548 37.72 -3.22 -9.45
CA THR A 548 36.93 -4.43 -9.70
C THR A 548 36.12 -4.84 -8.47
N HIS A 549 35.10 -5.69 -8.70
CA HIS A 549 34.26 -6.18 -7.61
C HIS A 549 35.07 -7.00 -6.58
N PRO A 550 34.89 -6.78 -5.26
CA PRO A 550 35.70 -7.44 -4.23
C PRO A 550 35.42 -8.94 -4.08
N ASP A 551 34.29 -9.40 -4.57
CA ASP A 551 33.91 -10.81 -4.56
C ASP A 551 34.47 -11.54 -5.78
N ALA A 552 35.14 -12.65 -5.52
CA ALA A 552 35.85 -13.47 -6.50
C ALA A 552 35.01 -13.82 -7.73
N ALA A 553 33.72 -14.15 -7.56
CA ALA A 553 32.83 -14.53 -8.66
C ALA A 553 32.48 -13.37 -9.60
N LEU A 554 32.65 -12.12 -9.14
CA LEU A 554 32.34 -10.89 -9.86
C LEU A 554 33.60 -10.07 -10.15
N SER A 555 34.78 -10.55 -9.79
CA SER A 555 36.05 -9.80 -9.80
C SER A 555 36.51 -9.33 -11.18
N SER A 556 35.94 -9.85 -12.26
CA SER A 556 36.16 -9.37 -13.63
C SER A 556 35.29 -8.16 -14.01
N LEU A 557 34.30 -7.81 -13.19
CA LEU A 557 33.33 -6.77 -13.48
C LEU A 557 33.77 -5.41 -12.90
N PRO A 558 33.73 -4.33 -13.70
CA PRO A 558 34.16 -3.00 -13.25
C PRO A 558 33.14 -2.33 -12.32
N ILE A 559 33.66 -1.51 -11.40
CA ILE A 559 32.88 -0.61 -10.53
C ILE A 559 33.16 0.84 -10.92
N PHE A 560 32.09 1.58 -11.21
CA PHE A 560 32.10 3.01 -11.50
C PHE A 560 31.58 3.84 -10.32
N ASN A 561 31.88 5.14 -10.30
CA ASN A 561 31.37 6.04 -9.27
C ASN A 561 29.98 6.57 -9.59
N THR A 562 29.71 6.76 -10.87
CA THR A 562 28.42 7.28 -11.35
C THR A 562 27.84 6.39 -12.44
N VAL A 563 26.53 6.49 -12.59
CA VAL A 563 25.78 5.81 -13.66
C VAL A 563 26.21 6.34 -15.04
N ARG A 564 26.52 7.63 -15.16
CA ARG A 564 27.01 8.23 -16.42
C ARG A 564 28.30 7.57 -16.90
N GLU A 565 29.29 7.45 -16.02
CA GLU A 565 30.57 6.82 -16.35
C GLU A 565 30.37 5.36 -16.80
N ALA A 566 29.52 4.61 -16.09
CA ALA A 566 29.16 3.26 -16.48
C ALA A 566 28.48 3.23 -17.86
N ALA A 567 27.55 4.17 -18.12
CA ALA A 567 26.86 4.28 -19.40
C ALA A 567 27.82 4.53 -20.57
N ASP A 568 28.82 5.39 -20.38
CA ASP A 568 29.77 5.74 -21.43
C ASP A 568 30.71 4.56 -21.76
N VAL A 569 31.09 3.77 -20.76
CA VAL A 569 32.06 2.66 -20.89
C VAL A 569 31.38 1.34 -21.27
N VAL A 570 30.44 0.86 -20.46
CA VAL A 570 29.83 -0.47 -20.63
C VAL A 570 28.51 -0.46 -21.39
N LYS A 571 27.94 0.74 -21.59
CA LYS A 571 26.71 1.00 -22.35
C LYS A 571 25.57 0.05 -21.96
N PRO A 572 25.15 -0.01 -20.69
CA PRO A 572 24.16 -0.99 -20.27
C PRO A 572 22.79 -0.72 -20.92
N ASP A 573 22.07 -1.79 -21.22
CA ASP A 573 20.70 -1.71 -21.73
C ASP A 573 19.70 -1.64 -20.55
N ALA A 574 20.11 -2.08 -19.36
CA ALA A 574 19.33 -2.01 -18.14
C ALA A 574 20.16 -1.82 -16.87
N THR A 575 19.54 -1.33 -15.80
CA THR A 575 20.13 -1.27 -14.46
C THR A 575 19.21 -1.86 -13.39
N ALA A 576 19.79 -2.63 -12.47
CA ALA A 576 19.13 -3.09 -11.26
C ALA A 576 19.51 -2.20 -10.06
N VAL A 577 18.53 -1.57 -9.43
CA VAL A 577 18.74 -0.64 -8.31
C VAL A 577 18.55 -1.37 -6.98
N PHE A 578 19.67 -1.68 -6.31
CA PHE A 578 19.72 -2.29 -4.98
C PHE A 578 20.18 -1.27 -3.93
N ILE A 579 19.64 -0.06 -4.04
CA ILE A 579 19.92 1.07 -3.15
C ILE A 579 18.82 1.15 -2.08
N PRO A 580 19.16 1.37 -0.79
CA PRO A 580 18.16 1.54 0.26
C PRO A 580 17.13 2.64 -0.06
N ALA A 581 15.90 2.45 0.41
CA ALA A 581 14.73 3.26 0.05
C ALA A 581 14.96 4.78 0.11
N GLN A 582 15.59 5.26 1.18
CA GLN A 582 15.88 6.67 1.43
C GLN A 582 16.82 7.33 0.40
N PHE A 583 17.52 6.53 -0.42
CA PHE A 583 18.44 7.00 -1.47
C PHE A 583 18.04 6.53 -2.87
N ALA A 584 17.07 5.61 -2.97
CA ALA A 584 16.71 4.95 -4.22
C ALA A 584 16.17 5.93 -5.27
N ALA A 585 15.40 6.95 -4.88
CA ALA A 585 14.91 7.97 -5.81
C ALA A 585 16.06 8.73 -6.52
N GLY A 586 17.14 9.04 -5.80
CA GLY A 586 18.32 9.67 -6.39
C GLY A 586 19.01 8.77 -7.41
N ALA A 587 19.16 7.47 -7.09
CA ALA A 587 19.74 6.47 -7.99
C ALA A 587 18.88 6.27 -9.27
N ILE A 588 17.55 6.26 -9.12
CA ILE A 588 16.63 6.20 -10.25
C ILE A 588 16.78 7.44 -11.14
N ILE A 589 16.79 8.64 -10.56
CA ILE A 589 16.95 9.90 -11.31
C ILE A 589 18.30 9.92 -12.04
N GLU A 590 19.39 9.52 -11.37
CA GLU A 590 20.73 9.41 -11.99
C GLU A 590 20.72 8.47 -13.21
N SER A 591 19.88 7.42 -13.18
CA SER A 591 19.69 6.48 -14.29
C SER A 591 18.88 7.07 -15.45
N ILE A 592 17.86 7.87 -15.13
CA ILE A 592 17.07 8.59 -16.13
C ILE A 592 17.94 9.63 -16.83
N GLU A 593 18.71 10.41 -16.05
CA GLU A 593 19.67 11.37 -16.59
C GLU A 593 20.69 10.69 -17.49
N ALA A 594 21.18 9.50 -17.09
CA ALA A 594 22.08 8.67 -17.88
C ALA A 594 21.47 8.06 -19.15
N GLU A 595 20.16 8.21 -19.37
CA GLU A 595 19.39 7.58 -20.46
C GLU A 595 19.49 6.06 -20.47
N ILE A 596 19.61 5.41 -19.30
CA ILE A 596 19.58 3.94 -19.23
C ILE A 596 18.19 3.45 -19.66
N PRO A 597 18.06 2.59 -20.69
CA PRO A 597 16.76 2.25 -21.27
C PRO A 597 15.77 1.63 -20.27
N LEU A 598 16.23 0.65 -19.47
CA LEU A 598 15.41 0.00 -18.45
C LEU A 598 16.01 0.16 -17.05
N ILE A 599 15.21 0.64 -16.10
CA ILE A 599 15.57 0.81 -14.71
C ILE A 599 14.65 -0.10 -13.89
N VAL A 600 15.21 -0.99 -13.09
CA VAL A 600 14.44 -1.89 -12.22
C VAL A 600 14.79 -1.61 -10.78
N SER A 601 13.86 -1.06 -10.02
CA SER A 601 14.05 -0.75 -8.60
C SER A 601 13.30 -1.74 -7.72
N VAL A 602 14.03 -2.45 -6.87
CA VAL A 602 13.45 -3.40 -5.91
C VAL A 602 13.26 -2.78 -4.52
N ALA A 603 13.66 -1.52 -4.35
CA ALA A 603 13.56 -0.84 -3.05
C ALA A 603 12.09 -0.69 -2.63
N GLU A 604 11.79 -1.15 -1.42
CA GLU A 604 10.47 -1.00 -0.80
C GLU A 604 10.46 0.22 0.12
N HIS A 605 9.27 0.79 0.37
CA HIS A 605 9.11 1.95 1.27
C HIS A 605 9.93 3.19 0.86
N ILE A 606 10.03 3.48 -0.44
CA ILE A 606 10.49 4.80 -0.89
C ILE A 606 9.41 5.81 -0.49
N PRO A 607 9.76 6.94 0.15
CA PRO A 607 8.79 7.96 0.49
C PRO A 607 8.05 8.51 -0.74
N VAL A 608 6.75 8.73 -0.60
CA VAL A 608 5.85 9.12 -1.69
C VAL A 608 6.31 10.40 -2.38
N HIS A 609 6.81 11.38 -1.64
CA HIS A 609 7.35 12.63 -2.19
C HIS A 609 8.63 12.44 -3.01
N ASP A 610 9.43 11.44 -2.67
CA ASP A 610 10.60 11.08 -3.47
C ASP A 610 10.16 10.42 -4.78
N MET A 611 9.09 9.61 -4.74
CA MET A 611 8.50 9.03 -5.95
C MET A 611 7.74 10.04 -6.82
N LEU A 612 7.09 11.05 -6.23
CA LEU A 612 6.49 12.16 -6.98
C LEU A 612 7.54 12.92 -7.81
N ARG A 613 8.71 13.15 -7.22
CA ARG A 613 9.86 13.73 -7.92
C ARG A 613 10.37 12.83 -9.04
N VAL A 614 10.47 11.51 -8.80
CA VAL A 614 10.83 10.54 -9.85
C VAL A 614 9.81 10.59 -11.00
N GLN A 615 8.51 10.56 -10.70
CA GLN A 615 7.44 10.61 -11.72
C GLN A 615 7.47 11.90 -12.54
N ASP A 616 7.73 13.05 -11.91
CA ASP A 616 7.85 14.34 -12.60
C ASP A 616 8.98 14.30 -13.64
N VAL A 617 10.18 13.83 -13.24
CA VAL A 617 11.34 13.68 -14.16
C VAL A 617 11.07 12.62 -15.24
N LEU A 618 10.57 11.45 -14.84
CA LEU A 618 10.33 10.31 -15.72
C LEU A 618 9.38 10.64 -16.88
N ARG A 619 8.42 11.54 -16.66
CA ARG A 619 7.44 11.97 -17.66
C ARG A 619 7.92 13.06 -18.60
N THR A 620 9.08 13.68 -18.32
CA THR A 620 9.70 14.68 -19.23
C THR A 620 10.50 14.06 -20.38
N GLN A 621 10.66 12.74 -20.40
CA GLN A 621 11.58 12.04 -21.28
C GLN A 621 10.95 10.80 -21.94
N SER A 622 11.63 10.24 -22.94
CA SER A 622 11.15 9.14 -23.78
C SER A 622 12.21 8.06 -24.07
N LYS A 623 13.19 7.90 -23.18
CA LYS A 623 14.34 6.99 -23.30
C LYS A 623 14.34 5.89 -22.24
N SER A 624 14.10 6.24 -20.99
CA SER A 624 14.15 5.34 -19.84
C SER A 624 12.76 4.88 -19.43
N ARG A 625 12.62 3.63 -19.00
CA ARG A 625 11.42 3.03 -18.40
C ARG A 625 11.77 2.54 -16.99
N LEU A 626 10.93 2.84 -16.01
CA LEU A 626 11.10 2.35 -14.63
C LEU A 626 10.14 1.19 -14.34
N VAL A 627 10.65 0.03 -13.95
CA VAL A 627 9.88 -1.06 -13.32
C VAL A 627 10.05 -0.96 -11.81
N GLY A 628 8.93 -0.98 -11.08
CA GLY A 628 8.88 -0.70 -9.66
C GLY A 628 8.70 0.80 -9.35
N PRO A 629 9.08 1.26 -8.15
CA PRO A 629 9.74 0.52 -7.06
C PRO A 629 8.78 -0.45 -6.35
N ASN A 630 9.20 -1.01 -5.21
CA ASN A 630 8.44 -2.00 -4.44
C ASN A 630 7.97 -3.17 -5.32
N CYS A 631 8.90 -3.76 -6.07
CA CYS A 631 8.61 -4.79 -7.05
C CYS A 631 9.66 -5.91 -7.02
N PRO A 632 9.30 -7.14 -7.43
CA PRO A 632 10.26 -8.22 -7.59
C PRO A 632 11.15 -8.05 -8.83
N GLY A 633 10.74 -7.22 -9.80
CA GLY A 633 11.48 -6.91 -11.02
C GLY A 633 10.85 -7.51 -12.28
N ILE A 634 11.71 -7.97 -13.19
CA ILE A 634 11.33 -8.52 -14.50
C ILE A 634 12.21 -9.72 -14.84
N ILE A 635 11.63 -10.75 -15.46
CA ILE A 635 12.33 -11.96 -15.88
C ILE A 635 11.75 -12.47 -17.19
N SER A 636 12.62 -12.92 -18.09
CA SER A 636 12.26 -13.66 -19.30
C SER A 636 12.92 -15.04 -19.26
N PRO A 637 12.17 -16.09 -18.93
CA PRO A 637 12.72 -17.44 -18.83
C PRO A 637 13.17 -18.05 -20.14
N LEU A 638 12.47 -17.78 -21.24
CA LEU A 638 12.89 -18.19 -22.58
C LEU A 638 14.27 -17.66 -22.95
N HIS A 639 14.59 -16.43 -22.51
CA HIS A 639 15.80 -15.73 -22.89
C HIS A 639 16.87 -15.69 -21.78
N ALA A 640 16.68 -16.46 -20.70
CA ALA A 640 17.60 -16.58 -19.57
C ALA A 640 18.08 -15.22 -18.99
N CYS A 641 17.18 -14.23 -18.96
CA CYS A 641 17.48 -12.88 -18.47
C CYS A 641 16.58 -12.51 -17.30
N LYS A 642 17.17 -12.11 -16.17
CA LYS A 642 16.43 -11.62 -15.00
C LYS A 642 17.04 -10.33 -14.46
N ILE A 643 16.18 -9.41 -14.03
CA ILE A 643 16.57 -8.16 -13.39
C ILE A 643 15.69 -7.96 -12.16
N GLY A 644 16.30 -7.94 -10.98
CA GLY A 644 15.60 -7.90 -9.70
C GLY A 644 15.64 -9.25 -8.96
N ILE A 645 14.74 -9.40 -7.99
CA ILE A 645 14.77 -10.45 -6.96
C ILE A 645 13.84 -11.63 -7.23
N MET A 646 13.33 -11.79 -8.45
CA MET A 646 12.53 -12.96 -8.84
C MET A 646 13.32 -14.27 -8.65
N PRO A 647 12.76 -15.29 -7.96
CA PRO A 647 13.42 -16.56 -7.64
C PRO A 647 13.44 -17.48 -8.87
N HIS A 648 14.46 -17.36 -9.71
CA HIS A 648 14.52 -17.96 -11.04
C HIS A 648 14.34 -19.49 -11.08
N GLU A 649 14.66 -20.21 -10.00
CA GLU A 649 14.52 -21.68 -9.91
C GLU A 649 13.06 -22.16 -10.02
N GLN A 650 12.09 -21.27 -9.83
CA GLN A 650 10.65 -21.58 -9.93
C GLN A 650 10.07 -21.32 -11.33
N TYR A 651 10.85 -20.67 -12.19
CA TYR A 651 10.43 -20.28 -13.53
C TYR A 651 10.86 -21.35 -14.52
N SER A 652 9.99 -21.66 -15.47
CA SER A 652 10.29 -22.55 -16.58
C SER A 652 10.12 -21.81 -17.90
N PRO A 653 11.01 -22.00 -18.89
CA PRO A 653 10.81 -21.46 -20.24
C PRO A 653 9.46 -21.91 -20.80
N GLY A 654 8.68 -20.99 -21.34
CA GLY A 654 7.36 -21.31 -21.90
C GLY A 654 6.68 -20.09 -22.52
N CYS A 655 5.36 -20.10 -22.57
CA CYS A 655 4.60 -19.20 -23.45
C CYS A 655 3.69 -18.19 -22.72
N ILE A 656 3.70 -18.15 -21.39
CA ILE A 656 2.78 -17.30 -20.63
C ILE A 656 3.45 -16.01 -20.18
N GLY A 657 2.83 -14.87 -20.53
CA GLY A 657 3.21 -13.56 -20.01
C GLY A 657 2.45 -13.26 -18.70
N ILE A 658 3.13 -12.78 -17.66
CA ILE A 658 2.51 -12.51 -16.35
C ILE A 658 2.79 -11.07 -15.91
N ALA A 659 1.74 -10.26 -15.77
CA ALA A 659 1.81 -8.90 -15.22
C ALA A 659 1.16 -8.88 -13.82
N SER A 660 1.90 -8.43 -12.81
CA SER A 660 1.40 -8.45 -11.43
C SER A 660 1.84 -7.24 -10.60
N LYS A 661 0.94 -6.70 -9.78
CA LYS A 661 1.29 -5.71 -8.74
C LYS A 661 1.99 -6.36 -7.55
N SER A 662 1.60 -7.58 -7.17
CA SER A 662 2.19 -8.32 -6.04
C SER A 662 3.23 -9.33 -6.49
N GLY A 663 4.36 -9.36 -5.77
CA GLY A 663 5.41 -10.35 -5.98
C GLY A 663 4.96 -11.76 -5.63
N THR A 664 4.44 -12.00 -4.42
CA THR A 664 4.01 -13.35 -4.01
C THR A 664 2.86 -13.88 -4.85
N LEU A 665 1.97 -13.00 -5.29
CA LEU A 665 0.88 -13.37 -6.20
C LEU A 665 1.40 -13.75 -7.60
N SER A 666 2.45 -13.07 -8.07
CA SER A 666 3.12 -13.45 -9.32
C SER A 666 3.77 -14.83 -9.21
N TYR A 667 4.34 -15.18 -8.05
CA TYR A 667 4.98 -16.47 -7.84
C TYR A 667 3.96 -17.62 -7.81
N GLU A 668 2.78 -17.40 -7.24
CA GLU A 668 1.67 -18.38 -7.34
C GLU A 668 1.25 -18.62 -8.79
N ALA A 669 1.11 -17.57 -9.58
CA ALA A 669 0.76 -17.71 -11.00
C ALA A 669 1.88 -18.42 -11.80
N VAL A 670 3.14 -18.13 -11.50
CA VAL A 670 4.30 -18.86 -12.06
C VAL A 670 4.23 -20.34 -11.67
N GLY A 671 4.03 -20.66 -10.40
CA GLY A 671 3.90 -22.04 -9.94
C GLY A 671 2.74 -22.78 -10.60
N SER A 672 1.56 -22.16 -10.69
CA SER A 672 0.37 -22.74 -11.32
C SER A 672 0.58 -22.98 -12.82
N THR A 673 1.19 -22.04 -13.55
CA THR A 673 1.46 -22.19 -14.99
C THR A 673 2.58 -23.17 -15.30
N THR A 674 3.63 -23.23 -14.46
CA THR A 674 4.69 -24.26 -14.55
C THR A 674 4.12 -25.65 -14.30
N GLN A 675 3.28 -25.85 -13.28
CA GLN A 675 2.62 -27.14 -13.01
C GLN A 675 1.68 -27.57 -14.15
N ALA A 676 1.12 -26.61 -14.88
CA ALA A 676 0.32 -26.88 -16.07
C ALA A 676 1.17 -27.16 -17.34
N GLU A 677 2.50 -27.16 -17.22
CA GLU A 677 3.47 -27.36 -18.32
C GLU A 677 3.43 -26.25 -19.38
N LEU A 678 3.02 -25.03 -19.00
CA LEU A 678 2.94 -23.89 -19.92
C LEU A 678 4.18 -23.01 -19.89
N GLY A 679 4.90 -23.01 -18.75
CA GLY A 679 6.03 -22.12 -18.46
C GLY A 679 5.72 -20.64 -18.67
N GLN A 680 6.76 -19.81 -18.75
CA GLN A 680 6.63 -18.36 -18.85
C GLN A 680 7.55 -17.77 -19.94
N SER A 681 7.03 -16.80 -20.68
CA SER A 681 7.76 -16.02 -21.68
C SER A 681 8.38 -14.76 -21.06
N LEU A 682 7.55 -13.99 -20.36
CA LEU A 682 7.91 -12.72 -19.72
C LEU A 682 7.06 -12.49 -18.46
N CYS A 683 7.69 -12.30 -17.30
CA CYS A 683 7.00 -11.89 -16.08
C CYS A 683 7.46 -10.50 -15.66
N VAL A 684 6.51 -9.58 -15.46
CA VAL A 684 6.74 -8.20 -15.02
C VAL A 684 6.00 -7.97 -13.70
N GLY A 685 6.77 -7.84 -12.62
CA GLY A 685 6.25 -7.33 -11.37
C GLY A 685 6.25 -5.80 -11.42
N VAL A 686 5.09 -5.18 -11.63
CA VAL A 686 4.99 -3.72 -11.74
C VAL A 686 5.20 -3.01 -10.40
N GLY A 687 4.96 -3.74 -9.31
CA GLY A 687 5.16 -3.29 -7.94
C GLY A 687 3.88 -2.80 -7.26
N GLY A 688 3.90 -2.85 -5.93
CA GLY A 688 2.81 -2.43 -5.07
C GLY A 688 2.91 -0.99 -4.58
N ASP A 689 3.78 -0.17 -5.16
CA ASP A 689 3.88 1.24 -4.74
C ASP A 689 2.67 2.06 -5.20
N LEU A 690 2.47 3.23 -4.57
CA LEU A 690 1.44 4.20 -4.93
C LEU A 690 1.64 4.74 -6.35
N LEU A 691 2.91 4.90 -6.75
CA LEU A 691 3.35 5.60 -7.95
C LEU A 691 4.34 4.73 -8.74
N PRO A 692 3.92 3.57 -9.28
CA PRO A 692 4.82 2.71 -10.04
C PRO A 692 5.26 3.38 -11.35
N GLY A 693 6.48 3.11 -11.79
CA GLY A 693 7.00 3.62 -13.07
C GLY A 693 6.41 2.90 -14.28
N THR A 694 6.02 1.63 -14.13
CA THR A 694 5.38 0.80 -15.15
C THR A 694 4.03 0.39 -14.62
N SER A 695 2.96 0.61 -15.37
CA SER A 695 1.61 0.19 -14.99
C SER A 695 1.29 -1.22 -15.49
N LEU A 696 0.17 -1.80 -15.01
CA LEU A 696 -0.35 -3.05 -15.57
C LEU A 696 -0.65 -2.92 -17.08
N LEU A 697 -1.16 -1.77 -17.50
CA LEU A 697 -1.41 -1.47 -18.92
C LEU A 697 -0.11 -1.54 -19.74
N ASP A 698 0.98 -0.95 -19.24
CA ASP A 698 2.28 -0.98 -19.92
C ASP A 698 2.82 -2.42 -20.05
N ALA A 699 2.76 -3.20 -18.96
CA ALA A 699 3.21 -4.59 -18.95
C ALA A 699 2.41 -5.46 -19.92
N VAL A 700 1.08 -5.32 -19.94
CA VAL A 700 0.20 -6.02 -20.89
C VAL A 700 0.47 -5.58 -22.33
N THR A 701 0.75 -4.30 -22.57
CA THR A 701 1.12 -3.79 -23.91
C THR A 701 2.37 -4.50 -24.45
N ALA A 702 3.38 -4.69 -23.60
CA ALA A 702 4.57 -5.46 -23.95
C ALA A 702 4.22 -6.93 -24.28
N MET A 703 3.38 -7.58 -23.48
CA MET A 703 2.98 -8.98 -23.66
C MET A 703 2.11 -9.22 -24.91
N ILE A 704 1.26 -8.25 -25.28
CA ILE A 704 0.51 -8.29 -26.55
C ILE A 704 1.48 -8.32 -27.72
N SER A 705 2.51 -7.46 -27.66
CA SER A 705 3.50 -7.28 -28.74
C SER A 705 4.56 -8.38 -28.79
N ASP A 706 4.77 -9.10 -27.68
CA ASP A 706 5.74 -10.19 -27.59
C ASP A 706 5.28 -11.43 -28.38
N PRO A 707 6.01 -11.87 -29.42
CA PRO A 707 5.65 -13.03 -30.21
C PRO A 707 5.72 -14.35 -29.42
N ASP A 708 6.53 -14.42 -28.37
CA ASP A 708 6.72 -15.63 -27.56
C ASP A 708 5.57 -15.83 -26.58
N THR A 709 4.92 -14.75 -26.16
CA THR A 709 3.72 -14.79 -25.32
C THR A 709 2.50 -15.27 -26.11
N LYS A 710 1.92 -16.40 -25.71
CA LYS A 710 0.69 -16.99 -26.26
C LYS A 710 -0.53 -16.81 -25.36
N GLY A 711 -0.33 -16.72 -24.04
CA GLY A 711 -1.39 -16.43 -23.07
C GLY A 711 -0.94 -15.34 -22.07
N ILE A 712 -1.88 -14.53 -21.59
CA ILE A 712 -1.58 -13.42 -20.68
C ILE A 712 -2.26 -13.65 -19.32
N VAL A 713 -1.49 -13.45 -18.25
CA VAL A 713 -2.00 -13.44 -16.88
C VAL A 713 -1.92 -12.00 -16.33
N LEU A 714 -3.06 -11.46 -15.89
CA LEU A 714 -3.19 -10.10 -15.35
C LEU A 714 -3.61 -10.14 -13.87
N LEU A 715 -2.69 -9.79 -12.96
CA LEU A 715 -2.93 -9.85 -11.51
C LEU A 715 -2.94 -8.45 -10.89
N GLY A 716 -4.14 -8.04 -10.49
CA GLY A 716 -4.41 -6.77 -9.85
C GLY A 716 -4.85 -6.91 -8.40
N GLU A 717 -5.10 -5.76 -7.78
CA GLU A 717 -5.53 -5.63 -6.38
C GLU A 717 -6.59 -4.51 -6.27
N ILE A 718 -7.27 -4.43 -5.12
CA ILE A 718 -8.17 -3.31 -4.84
C ILE A 718 -7.47 -1.93 -4.84
N GLY A 719 -8.24 -0.89 -5.16
CA GLY A 719 -7.80 0.52 -5.18
C GLY A 719 -7.18 0.98 -6.52
N GLY A 720 -7.45 2.22 -6.91
CA GLY A 720 -7.09 2.76 -8.24
C GLY A 720 -7.86 2.10 -9.39
N ASP A 721 -7.54 2.46 -10.63
CA ASP A 721 -8.23 2.05 -11.86
C ASP A 721 -7.34 1.26 -12.85
N ALA A 722 -6.12 0.91 -12.44
CA ALA A 722 -5.12 0.28 -13.32
C ALA A 722 -5.61 -0.99 -14.02
N GLU A 723 -6.39 -1.82 -13.33
CA GLU A 723 -6.98 -3.04 -13.87
C GLU A 723 -8.04 -2.73 -14.92
N ILE A 724 -8.86 -1.68 -14.72
CA ILE A 724 -9.87 -1.24 -15.69
C ILE A 724 -9.17 -0.74 -16.96
N GLN A 725 -8.14 0.10 -16.82
CA GLN A 725 -7.37 0.59 -17.97
C GLN A 725 -6.73 -0.55 -18.77
N ALA A 726 -6.18 -1.56 -18.07
CA ALA A 726 -5.62 -2.75 -18.71
C ALA A 726 -6.71 -3.61 -19.40
N SER A 727 -7.88 -3.77 -18.78
CA SER A 727 -9.04 -4.46 -19.38
C SER A 727 -9.55 -3.74 -20.62
N ASP A 728 -9.63 -2.40 -20.61
CA ASP A 728 -10.03 -1.60 -21.79
C ASP A 728 -9.05 -1.73 -22.95
N LEU A 729 -7.75 -1.83 -22.66
CA LEU A 729 -6.73 -2.15 -23.67
C LEU A 729 -6.96 -3.55 -24.25
N LEU A 730 -7.12 -4.56 -23.40
CA LEU A 730 -7.31 -5.95 -23.80
C LEU A 730 -8.59 -6.16 -24.61
N LYS A 731 -9.68 -5.47 -24.25
CA LYS A 731 -10.93 -5.46 -24.99
C LYS A 731 -10.72 -4.94 -26.41
N ARG A 732 -10.08 -3.77 -26.55
CA ARG A 732 -9.76 -3.18 -27.85
C ARG A 732 -8.84 -4.07 -28.69
N TYR A 733 -7.82 -4.67 -28.06
CA TYR A 733 -6.94 -5.63 -28.71
C TYR A 733 -7.71 -6.85 -29.23
N ARG A 734 -8.51 -7.48 -28.37
CA ARG A 734 -9.35 -8.64 -28.73
C ARG A 734 -10.26 -8.32 -29.90
N ASP A 735 -11.00 -7.22 -29.82
CA ASP A 735 -11.94 -6.82 -30.87
C ASP A 735 -11.23 -6.53 -32.20
N ALA A 736 -10.02 -5.95 -32.16
CA ALA A 736 -9.20 -5.71 -33.33
C ALA A 736 -8.66 -7.02 -33.96
N GLU A 737 -8.18 -7.98 -33.17
CA GLU A 737 -7.73 -9.29 -33.66
C GLU A 737 -8.88 -10.07 -34.31
N LEU A 738 -10.04 -10.11 -33.65
CA LEU A 738 -11.23 -10.77 -34.17
C LEU A 738 -11.70 -10.13 -35.49
N LYS A 739 -11.70 -8.79 -35.58
CA LYS A 739 -12.01 -8.07 -36.83
C LYS A 739 -11.01 -8.37 -37.94
N ALA A 740 -9.75 -8.62 -37.60
CA ALA A 740 -8.70 -9.01 -38.53
C ALA A 740 -8.70 -10.52 -38.86
N GLY A 741 -9.65 -11.31 -38.36
CA GLY A 741 -9.71 -12.76 -38.56
C GLY A 741 -8.60 -13.54 -37.86
N ARG A 742 -7.94 -12.94 -36.86
CA ARG A 742 -6.87 -13.54 -36.06
C ARG A 742 -7.41 -13.98 -34.70
N ILE A 743 -6.73 -14.96 -34.09
CA ILE A 743 -7.11 -15.48 -32.78
C ILE A 743 -6.40 -14.63 -31.71
N PRO A 744 -7.15 -13.89 -30.87
CA PRO A 744 -6.54 -13.12 -29.79
C PRO A 744 -5.91 -14.05 -28.75
N LYS A 745 -4.82 -13.60 -28.12
CA LYS A 745 -4.22 -14.32 -26.99
C LYS A 745 -5.24 -14.45 -25.85
N PRO A 746 -5.48 -15.65 -25.29
CA PRO A 746 -6.35 -15.81 -24.12
C PRO A 746 -5.77 -15.08 -22.91
N VAL A 747 -6.68 -14.58 -22.06
CA VAL A 747 -6.32 -13.85 -20.86
C VAL A 747 -7.01 -14.44 -19.65
N VAL A 748 -6.23 -14.73 -18.61
CA VAL A 748 -6.72 -15.05 -17.27
C VAL A 748 -6.33 -13.89 -16.35
N GLY A 749 -7.22 -13.42 -15.50
CA GLY A 749 -6.91 -12.28 -14.64
C GLY A 749 -7.66 -12.30 -13.33
N MET A 750 -7.08 -11.70 -12.30
CA MET A 750 -7.66 -11.71 -10.95
C MET A 750 -7.47 -10.36 -10.28
N VAL A 751 -8.47 -9.96 -9.49
CA VAL A 751 -8.41 -8.80 -8.58
C VAL A 751 -8.56 -9.33 -7.16
N THR A 752 -7.53 -9.16 -6.34
CA THR A 752 -7.56 -9.59 -4.93
C THR A 752 -8.03 -8.45 -4.01
N GLY A 753 -8.64 -8.83 -2.89
CA GLY A 753 -9.17 -7.93 -1.87
C GLY A 753 -10.68 -7.69 -1.99
N ARG A 754 -11.42 -8.61 -2.61
CA ARG A 754 -12.88 -8.52 -2.81
C ARG A 754 -13.65 -8.52 -1.49
N THR A 755 -13.08 -9.16 -0.48
CA THR A 755 -13.60 -9.26 0.89
C THR A 755 -13.11 -8.16 1.82
N ALA A 756 -12.32 -7.20 1.31
CA ALA A 756 -11.86 -6.08 2.11
C ALA A 756 -13.05 -5.29 2.67
N PRO A 757 -13.09 -5.02 4.00
CA PRO A 757 -14.16 -4.22 4.57
C PRO A 757 -14.22 -2.84 3.92
N LYS A 758 -15.43 -2.32 3.71
CA LYS A 758 -15.62 -0.99 3.12
C LYS A 758 -14.84 0.07 3.91
N GLY A 759 -14.12 0.95 3.20
CA GLY A 759 -13.28 1.97 3.81
C GLY A 759 -11.97 1.46 4.42
N ARG A 760 -11.72 0.14 4.43
CA ARG A 760 -10.43 -0.43 4.84
C ARG A 760 -9.56 -0.72 3.63
N THR A 761 -8.27 -0.49 3.85
CA THR A 761 -7.22 -0.78 2.89
C THR A 761 -6.51 -2.04 3.36
N MET A 762 -6.36 -3.03 2.48
CA MET A 762 -5.55 -4.23 2.73
C MET A 762 -4.34 -4.19 1.80
N GLY A 763 -3.13 -4.32 2.35
CA GLY A 763 -1.92 -4.37 1.53
C GLY A 763 -1.50 -3.07 0.86
N HIS A 764 -1.07 -3.18 -0.41
CA HIS A 764 -0.62 -2.08 -1.27
C HIS A 764 -1.74 -1.19 -1.82
N ALA A 765 -2.98 -1.62 -1.63
CA ALA A 765 -4.12 -0.75 -1.79
C ALA A 765 -3.88 0.52 -0.96
N GLY A 766 -4.43 1.65 -1.36
CA GLY A 766 -4.43 2.84 -0.52
C GLY A 766 -5.65 3.61 -0.87
N ALA A 767 -6.56 3.70 0.09
CA ALA A 767 -7.68 4.60 0.00
C ALA A 767 -7.16 6.02 0.23
N ILE A 768 -6.94 6.75 -0.86
CA ILE A 768 -6.90 8.21 -0.80
C ILE A 768 -7.98 8.75 -1.76
N SER A 769 -8.67 9.78 -1.28
CA SER A 769 -10.07 10.17 -1.51
C SER A 769 -10.46 10.61 -2.93
N GLY A 770 -9.87 10.08 -3.99
CA GLY A 770 -10.29 10.31 -5.39
C GLY A 770 -11.00 9.12 -6.06
N SER A 771 -10.75 7.88 -5.59
CA SER A 771 -11.24 6.66 -6.24
C SER A 771 -12.33 5.93 -5.43
N SER A 772 -13.03 6.62 -4.53
CA SER A 772 -13.97 6.03 -3.57
C SER A 772 -15.17 5.30 -4.20
N SER A 773 -15.37 5.42 -5.52
CA SER A 773 -16.42 4.72 -6.27
C SER A 773 -16.00 3.38 -6.89
N ILE A 774 -14.71 3.14 -7.16
CA ILE A 774 -14.29 1.93 -7.88
C ILE A 774 -14.06 0.78 -6.90
N THR A 775 -14.97 -0.19 -6.91
CA THR A 775 -14.88 -1.39 -6.07
C THR A 775 -14.08 -2.50 -6.74
N ALA A 776 -13.69 -3.51 -5.96
CA ALA A 776 -13.09 -4.74 -6.50
C ALA A 776 -14.00 -5.38 -7.55
N GLU A 777 -15.31 -5.35 -7.31
CA GLU A 777 -16.32 -5.96 -8.18
C GLU A 777 -16.48 -5.20 -9.50
N ASP A 778 -16.34 -3.86 -9.49
CA ASP A 778 -16.34 -3.07 -10.74
C ASP A 778 -15.15 -3.44 -11.62
N LYS A 779 -13.98 -3.68 -11.02
CA LYS A 779 -12.79 -4.16 -11.74
C LYS A 779 -12.99 -5.57 -12.30
N VAL A 780 -13.57 -6.49 -11.51
CA VAL A 780 -13.90 -7.85 -11.97
C VAL A 780 -14.88 -7.81 -13.14
N ARG A 781 -15.90 -6.95 -13.09
CA ARG A 781 -16.82 -6.75 -14.20
C ARG A 781 -16.11 -6.23 -15.45
N ALA A 782 -15.24 -5.22 -15.31
CA ALA A 782 -14.45 -4.71 -16.43
C ALA A 782 -13.55 -5.80 -17.04
N MET A 783 -12.96 -6.67 -16.23
CA MET A 783 -12.20 -7.83 -16.70
C MET A 783 -13.08 -8.81 -17.50
N GLN A 784 -14.26 -9.17 -16.97
CA GLN A 784 -15.20 -10.07 -17.64
C GLN A 784 -15.70 -9.48 -18.97
N ASP A 785 -16.04 -8.18 -19.01
CA ASP A 785 -16.47 -7.48 -20.23
C ASP A 785 -15.36 -7.44 -21.31
N ALA A 786 -14.10 -7.44 -20.90
CA ALA A 786 -12.93 -7.57 -21.76
C ALA A 786 -12.66 -9.02 -22.22
N GLY A 787 -13.45 -10.00 -21.76
CA GLY A 787 -13.29 -11.42 -22.09
C GLY A 787 -12.17 -12.10 -21.29
N ILE A 788 -11.76 -11.51 -20.17
CA ILE A 788 -10.76 -12.09 -19.27
C ILE A 788 -11.46 -13.10 -18.38
N VAL A 789 -10.89 -14.31 -18.27
CA VAL A 789 -11.40 -15.35 -17.36
C VAL A 789 -10.88 -15.08 -15.96
N VAL A 790 -11.80 -14.99 -14.99
CA VAL A 790 -11.47 -14.65 -13.59
C VAL A 790 -11.56 -15.89 -12.69
N PRO A 791 -10.44 -16.45 -12.21
CA PRO A 791 -10.44 -17.58 -11.28
C PRO A 791 -10.90 -17.18 -9.88
N VAL A 792 -11.22 -18.17 -9.05
CA VAL A 792 -11.51 -17.96 -7.63
C VAL A 792 -10.25 -17.61 -6.85
N HIS A 793 -9.15 -18.30 -7.14
CA HIS A 793 -7.88 -18.18 -6.44
C HIS A 793 -6.72 -18.45 -7.42
N PRO A 794 -5.47 -18.04 -7.11
CA PRO A 794 -4.39 -18.06 -8.10
C PRO A 794 -3.92 -19.47 -8.51
N GLY A 795 -4.29 -20.50 -7.74
CA GLY A 795 -3.95 -21.89 -8.05
C GLY A 795 -4.64 -22.43 -9.31
N GLU A 796 -5.77 -21.84 -9.73
CA GLU A 796 -6.52 -22.26 -10.93
C GLU A 796 -5.96 -21.68 -12.24
N ILE A 797 -5.05 -20.69 -12.17
CA ILE A 797 -4.61 -19.91 -13.33
C ILE A 797 -4.03 -20.80 -14.44
N GLY A 798 -3.10 -21.68 -14.11
CA GLY A 798 -2.45 -22.60 -15.05
C GLY A 798 -3.44 -23.55 -15.72
N PRO A 799 -4.23 -24.34 -14.95
CA PRO A 799 -5.26 -25.22 -15.51
C PRO A 799 -6.27 -24.49 -16.41
N LEU A 800 -6.73 -23.29 -16.02
CA LEU A 800 -7.63 -22.47 -16.85
C LEU A 800 -6.95 -22.03 -18.14
N MET A 801 -5.73 -21.51 -18.05
CA MET A 801 -4.98 -21.05 -19.22
C MET A 801 -4.70 -22.19 -20.21
N LYS A 802 -4.33 -23.38 -19.72
CA LYS A 802 -4.11 -24.57 -20.56
C LYS A 802 -5.35 -24.91 -21.37
N ARG A 803 -6.52 -24.88 -20.73
CA ARG A 803 -7.81 -25.11 -21.39
C ARG A 803 -8.09 -24.06 -22.46
N LEU A 804 -7.92 -22.78 -22.14
CA LEU A 804 -8.19 -21.67 -23.09
C LEU A 804 -7.29 -21.73 -24.32
N LEU A 805 -6.01 -22.08 -24.16
CA LEU A 805 -5.09 -22.25 -25.28
C LEU A 805 -5.51 -23.42 -26.19
N GLN A 806 -5.94 -24.54 -25.60
CA GLN A 806 -6.46 -25.71 -26.34
C GLN A 806 -7.75 -25.39 -27.11
N GLU A 807 -8.71 -24.72 -26.46
CA GLU A 807 -9.97 -24.29 -27.07
C GLU A 807 -9.73 -23.29 -28.23
N SER A 808 -8.74 -22.41 -28.07
CA SER A 808 -8.35 -21.42 -29.08
C SER A 808 -7.47 -22.01 -30.19
N ARG A 809 -7.08 -23.29 -30.11
CA ARG A 809 -6.17 -23.98 -31.05
C ARG A 809 -4.85 -23.23 -31.29
N ILE A 810 -4.39 -22.47 -30.30
CA ILE A 810 -3.09 -21.81 -30.35
C ILE A 810 -2.03 -22.90 -30.11
N LYS A 811 -1.01 -22.96 -30.96
CA LYS A 811 0.16 -23.84 -30.73
C LYS A 811 1.08 -23.19 -29.70
N TYR A 812 1.45 -23.93 -28.68
CA TYR A 812 2.32 -23.50 -27.59
C TYR A 812 3.32 -24.57 -27.22
#